data_AF-A0A5S3V2I9-F1
#
_entry.id   AF-A0A5S3V2I9-F1
#
_cell.length_a   1.000
_cell.length_b   1.000
_cell.length_c   1.000
_cell.angle_alpha   90.00
_cell.angle_beta   90.00
_cell.angle_gamma   90.00
#
_symmetry.space_group_name_H-M   'P 1'
#
loop_
_entity.id
_entity.type
_entity.pdbx_description
1 polymer ?
#
loop_
_entity_poly.entity_id
_entity_poly.type
_entity_poly.pdbx_seq_one_letter_code
_entity_poly.pdbx_strand_id
1 'polypeptide(L)'
;MPLHVQYNQSQQLQHLSHSFRDYTGPARLLHSQLTDNTTFAALGGHAIASSALTATLLDHPVHDRTSMSQSVPKNTQPSTQTSAEPRTCWLHYEISASLGGTTTQLRQQANHISANTQIQLAACLSARSGDIIADTLAAQLTAIPCIYSHEDVKSLNPGESLALDTQGTLTVHTSIKWSELLCRNFHLFSRWLAQGELLDLSFNASLNANLEVSIEGGYQVIFVRPVDTPHILRLSYVKSTANNTQNTVNACITAKLSNPKAFQVAYTAMVQAIFQRSTEEVDALTAHLPPNTLPNQLLPVATALLKRLGLDKLEQLKPRIREIQQSLETSICTAAQSGVELSVYYHYHRVQAHQALLQLTVRDDALTPALHEAAVTGRLMGQLNKHLKRVNVEQFFNQRVTQQHYTWGFHFNVFSWHAMSREDAKFHVVTQENVYGDVKLAGQGQRCYQDQEGEEKRQFYLDFEAAMPTFKAPDQVSMRDFNLALTLSHSTRQASLSEQAACQLADELAVWGLIPPGEVDTLAGQLYRKLKAQQDIQITLTLTLPCDVFRDLLPTLADANPARLSEALAAALPRHLQMPNCRANPLLRSAFYAPAFAHYLSADESDADTLIELAVTRLRQLRQYESAHKERNWRRKPGPTLARVIHMHPDLKADLDNLITGMHKLSGHDKLNGDPDVLTAIYHLFDDMGAQHFYMRFFAYYLQLSVTELGYQHTALQATGLIEFGPSTTRQAWLLSGVAPMPHSL
;
A
#
# COMPACT_ATOMS: atom_id res chain seq x y z
N MET A 1 -32.44 -25.22 7.17
CA MET A 1 -33.72 -25.63 6.56
C MET A 1 -33.72 -25.14 5.13
N PRO A 2 -33.98 -26.02 4.15
CA PRO A 2 -34.01 -25.66 2.74
C PRO A 2 -35.16 -24.68 2.43
N LEU A 3 -34.98 -23.88 1.38
CA LEU A 3 -36.00 -22.99 0.84
C LEU A 3 -37.03 -23.82 0.06
N HIS A 4 -38.26 -23.83 0.54
CA HIS A 4 -39.38 -24.48 -0.16
C HIS A 4 -40.08 -23.46 -1.07
N VAL A 5 -39.90 -23.61 -2.38
CA VAL A 5 -40.59 -22.78 -3.37
C VAL A 5 -41.86 -23.50 -3.81
N GLN A 6 -43.03 -22.94 -3.51
CA GLN A 6 -44.28 -23.42 -4.08
C GLN A 6 -44.32 -23.05 -5.56
N TYR A 7 -43.95 -24.00 -6.41
CA TYR A 7 -43.95 -23.83 -7.86
C TYR A 7 -45.25 -24.40 -8.45
N ASN A 8 -46.13 -23.53 -8.95
CA ASN A 8 -47.25 -23.99 -9.77
C ASN A 8 -46.69 -24.51 -11.09
N GLN A 9 -46.83 -25.81 -11.34
CA GLN A 9 -46.45 -26.49 -12.58
C GLN A 9 -47.15 -25.84 -13.78
N SER A 10 -46.53 -24.81 -14.35
CA SER A 10 -47.01 -24.17 -15.58
C SER A 10 -46.34 -24.82 -16.80
N GLN A 11 -46.96 -24.63 -17.97
CA GLN A 11 -46.56 -25.12 -19.30
C GLN A 11 -45.07 -24.88 -19.67
N GLN A 12 -44.36 -24.01 -18.95
CA GLN A 12 -42.95 -23.68 -19.22
C GLN A 12 -41.96 -24.83 -18.99
N LEU A 13 -42.16 -25.71 -17.99
CA LEU A 13 -41.24 -26.86 -17.78
C LEU A 13 -41.45 -27.97 -18.82
N GLN A 14 -42.61 -28.04 -19.49
CA GLN A 14 -42.87 -29.06 -20.52
C GLN A 14 -41.94 -28.93 -21.73
N HIS A 15 -41.45 -27.71 -22.00
CA HIS A 15 -40.46 -27.41 -23.05
C HIS A 15 -39.01 -27.80 -22.69
N LEU A 16 -38.75 -28.26 -21.45
CA LEU A 16 -37.43 -28.69 -20.96
C LEU A 16 -37.35 -30.22 -20.76
N SER A 17 -38.05 -30.98 -21.60
CA SER A 17 -38.13 -32.45 -21.55
C SER A 17 -36.90 -33.17 -22.13
N HIS A 18 -35.93 -32.43 -22.64
CA HIS A 18 -34.65 -32.97 -23.12
C HIS A 18 -33.67 -33.22 -21.97
N SER A 19 -32.69 -34.10 -22.22
CA SER A 19 -31.55 -34.27 -21.30
C SER A 19 -30.62 -33.06 -21.38
N PHE A 20 -29.85 -32.78 -20.32
CA PHE A 20 -28.85 -31.71 -20.34
C PHE A 20 -27.82 -31.87 -21.48
N ARG A 21 -27.49 -33.10 -21.87
CA ARG A 21 -26.55 -33.39 -22.96
C ARG A 21 -27.06 -32.93 -24.32
N ASP A 22 -28.37 -32.98 -24.53
CA ASP A 22 -29.03 -32.75 -25.82
C ASP A 22 -29.64 -31.34 -25.92
N TYR A 23 -29.49 -30.53 -24.87
CA TYR A 23 -30.06 -29.19 -24.80
C TYR A 23 -29.25 -28.18 -25.63
N THR A 24 -29.91 -27.51 -26.55
CA THR A 24 -29.35 -26.46 -27.42
C THR A 24 -30.06 -25.11 -27.26
N GLY A 25 -30.90 -24.98 -26.23
CA GLY A 25 -31.68 -23.78 -25.95
C GLY A 25 -30.89 -22.68 -25.21
N PRO A 26 -31.54 -21.57 -24.84
CA PRO A 26 -30.89 -20.47 -24.14
C PRO A 26 -30.36 -20.90 -22.75
N ALA A 27 -29.23 -20.32 -22.33
CA ALA A 27 -28.63 -20.61 -21.03
C ALA A 27 -29.56 -20.29 -19.84
N ARG A 28 -30.43 -19.27 -19.96
CA ARG A 28 -31.46 -18.99 -18.95
C ARG A 28 -32.63 -19.95 -19.14
N LEU A 29 -32.77 -20.91 -18.22
CA LEU A 29 -33.77 -21.97 -18.29
C LEU A 29 -35.12 -21.57 -17.67
N LEU A 30 -35.09 -20.81 -16.58
CA LEU A 30 -36.28 -20.42 -15.83
C LEU A 30 -36.15 -19.01 -15.26
N HIS A 31 -37.23 -18.24 -15.33
CA HIS A 31 -37.40 -17.01 -14.56
C HIS A 31 -38.85 -16.97 -14.07
N SER A 32 -39.04 -17.03 -12.75
CA SER A 32 -40.37 -17.08 -12.13
C SER A 32 -40.47 -16.05 -11.01
N GLN A 33 -41.55 -15.28 -10.98
CA GLN A 33 -41.88 -14.47 -9.81
C GLN A 33 -42.48 -15.37 -8.72
N LEU A 34 -41.97 -15.27 -7.50
CA LEU A 34 -42.58 -15.94 -6.35
C LEU A 34 -43.93 -15.26 -6.06
N THR A 35 -45.03 -15.98 -6.25
CA THR A 35 -46.39 -15.46 -6.01
C THR A 35 -46.76 -15.45 -4.54
N ASP A 36 -46.14 -16.32 -3.74
CA ASP A 36 -46.33 -16.44 -2.30
C ASP A 36 -45.03 -16.17 -1.56
N ASN A 37 -45.12 -15.44 -0.44
CA ASN A 37 -43.99 -15.12 0.42
C ASN A 37 -43.43 -16.41 1.06
N THR A 38 -42.31 -16.93 0.58
CA THR A 38 -41.63 -18.07 1.20
C THR A 38 -40.84 -17.59 2.41
N THR A 39 -41.21 -18.08 3.61
CA THR A 39 -40.49 -17.78 4.85
C THR A 39 -39.48 -18.87 5.18
N PHE A 40 -38.30 -18.46 5.65
CA PHE A 40 -37.24 -19.38 6.09
C PHE A 40 -36.51 -18.83 7.31
N ALA A 41 -35.89 -19.71 8.09
CA ALA A 41 -35.11 -19.30 9.26
C ALA A 41 -33.80 -18.61 8.82
N ALA A 42 -33.54 -17.42 9.37
CA ALA A 42 -32.32 -16.67 9.14
C ALA A 42 -31.89 -15.99 10.44
N LEU A 43 -30.65 -16.24 10.90
CA LEU A 43 -29.95 -15.54 11.99
C LEU A 43 -30.86 -15.07 13.16
N GLY A 44 -31.41 -16.02 13.92
CA GLY A 44 -32.23 -15.71 15.09
C GLY A 44 -33.64 -15.15 14.80
N GLY A 45 -34.10 -15.21 13.55
CA GLY A 45 -35.44 -14.80 13.10
C GLY A 45 -35.89 -15.48 11.80
N HIS A 46 -36.73 -14.79 11.03
CA HIS A 46 -37.27 -15.26 9.75
C HIS A 46 -36.95 -14.27 8.61
N ALA A 47 -36.60 -14.80 7.44
CA ALA A 47 -36.46 -14.03 6.21
C ALA A 47 -37.61 -14.39 5.26
N ILE A 48 -38.01 -13.44 4.42
CA ILE A 48 -39.11 -13.55 3.47
C ILE A 48 -38.55 -13.39 2.07
N ALA A 49 -38.61 -14.44 1.25
CA ALA A 49 -38.34 -14.34 -0.18
C ALA A 49 -39.63 -13.90 -0.89
N SER A 50 -39.59 -12.74 -1.55
CA SER A 50 -40.74 -12.10 -2.20
C SER A 50 -40.45 -11.67 -3.65
N SER A 51 -39.37 -12.16 -4.24
CA SER A 51 -38.83 -11.70 -5.53
C SER A 51 -38.82 -12.80 -6.61
N ALA A 52 -38.14 -12.55 -7.73
CA ALA A 52 -38.00 -13.53 -8.80
C ALA A 52 -36.88 -14.54 -8.52
N LEU A 53 -37.20 -15.82 -8.74
CA LEU A 53 -36.24 -16.92 -8.83
C LEU A 53 -35.78 -17.05 -10.29
N THR A 54 -34.47 -17.04 -10.50
CA THR A 54 -33.87 -17.32 -11.82
C THR A 54 -33.04 -18.59 -11.76
N ALA A 55 -33.19 -19.47 -12.74
CA ALA A 55 -32.33 -20.65 -12.92
C ALA A 55 -31.60 -20.58 -14.27
N THR A 56 -30.28 -20.72 -14.23
CA THR A 56 -29.40 -20.60 -15.41
C THR A 56 -28.50 -21.83 -15.52
N LEU A 57 -28.38 -22.39 -16.72
CA LEU A 57 -27.46 -23.47 -17.06
C LEU A 57 -26.05 -22.91 -17.29
N LEU A 58 -25.05 -23.58 -16.72
CA LEU A 58 -23.64 -23.22 -16.86
C LEU A 58 -22.82 -24.41 -17.36
N ASP A 59 -21.83 -24.10 -18.20
CA ASP A 59 -20.87 -25.07 -18.75
C ASP A 59 -19.77 -25.47 -17.74
N HIS A 60 -19.62 -24.70 -16.67
CA HIS A 60 -18.63 -24.86 -15.61
C HIS A 60 -19.16 -24.24 -14.30
N PRO A 61 -18.68 -24.67 -13.12
CA PRO A 61 -19.10 -24.05 -11.87
C PRO A 61 -18.64 -22.58 -11.82
N VAL A 62 -19.47 -21.68 -11.28
CA VAL A 62 -19.29 -20.21 -11.30
C VAL A 62 -17.92 -19.75 -10.76
N HIS A 63 -17.30 -20.54 -9.87
CA HIS A 63 -16.11 -20.14 -9.13
C HIS A 63 -14.77 -20.52 -9.79
N ASP A 64 -14.78 -21.23 -10.92
CA ASP A 64 -13.55 -21.68 -11.62
C ASP A 64 -12.82 -20.56 -12.38
N ARG A 65 -13.41 -19.34 -12.43
CA ARG A 65 -12.73 -18.15 -12.96
C ARG A 65 -11.59 -17.62 -12.08
N THR A 66 -11.44 -18.14 -10.85
CA THR A 66 -10.40 -17.72 -9.90
C THR A 66 -9.05 -18.46 -10.08
N SER A 67 -9.02 -19.49 -10.92
CA SER A 67 -7.81 -20.21 -11.29
C SER A 67 -7.04 -19.43 -12.37
N MET A 68 -5.96 -18.76 -11.98
CA MET A 68 -5.05 -17.99 -12.85
C MET A 68 -4.89 -18.59 -14.26
N SER A 69 -5.23 -17.80 -15.28
CA SER A 69 -4.69 -17.99 -16.63
C SER A 69 -3.19 -17.65 -16.61
N GLN A 70 -2.35 -18.63 -16.25
CA GLN A 70 -0.95 -18.59 -16.66
C GLN A 70 -0.89 -18.97 -18.14
N SER A 71 -0.65 -17.99 -19.00
CA SER A 71 -0.31 -18.20 -20.40
C SER A 71 1.04 -18.92 -20.47
N VAL A 72 1.03 -20.24 -20.48
CA VAL A 72 2.17 -21.04 -20.96
C VAL A 72 2.14 -21.00 -22.49
N PRO A 73 3.25 -20.65 -23.18
CA PRO A 73 3.29 -20.65 -24.63
C PRO A 73 3.05 -22.07 -25.15
N LYS A 74 1.98 -22.26 -25.92
CA LYS A 74 1.70 -23.50 -26.63
C LYS A 74 2.80 -23.76 -27.66
N ASN A 75 3.61 -24.78 -27.43
CA ASN A 75 4.34 -25.44 -28.49
C ASN A 75 4.05 -26.94 -28.51
N THR A 76 3.45 -27.35 -29.64
CA THR A 76 3.52 -28.64 -30.33
C THR A 76 3.04 -29.96 -29.68
N GLN A 77 1.96 -30.45 -30.31
CA GLN A 77 1.61 -31.82 -30.74
C GLN A 77 0.49 -32.59 -30.02
N PRO A 78 -0.37 -33.29 -30.80
CA PRO A 78 -1.67 -33.77 -30.36
C PRO A 78 -1.56 -35.16 -29.73
N SER A 79 -1.76 -35.28 -28.42
CA SER A 79 -2.03 -36.57 -27.80
C SER A 79 -3.52 -36.88 -27.91
N THR A 80 -3.82 -37.94 -28.66
CA THR A 80 -5.08 -38.67 -28.75
C THR A 80 -5.92 -38.63 -27.46
N GLN A 81 -7.12 -38.05 -27.58
CA GLN A 81 -8.19 -38.14 -26.59
C GLN A 81 -8.69 -39.59 -26.47
N THR A 82 -8.51 -40.18 -25.29
CA THR A 82 -9.24 -41.38 -24.87
C THR A 82 -9.56 -41.25 -23.39
N SER A 83 -10.78 -40.78 -23.11
CA SER A 83 -11.68 -41.17 -22.01
C SER A 83 -12.72 -40.06 -21.88
N ALA A 84 -13.94 -40.32 -22.34
CA ALA A 84 -15.07 -39.41 -22.17
C ALA A 84 -15.53 -39.48 -20.70
N GLU A 85 -14.99 -38.60 -19.87
CA GLU A 85 -15.61 -38.32 -18.56
C GLU A 85 -17.03 -37.74 -18.79
N PRO A 86 -18.03 -38.14 -17.99
CA PRO A 86 -19.35 -37.57 -18.08
C PRO A 86 -19.25 -36.06 -17.83
N ARG A 87 -19.63 -35.24 -18.82
CA ARG A 87 -19.72 -33.79 -18.63
C ARG A 87 -20.75 -33.52 -17.53
N THR A 88 -20.31 -32.99 -16.40
CA THR A 88 -21.19 -32.51 -15.33
C THR A 88 -21.78 -31.16 -15.76
N CYS A 89 -23.09 -31.00 -15.62
CA CYS A 89 -23.78 -29.75 -15.91
C CYS A 89 -24.03 -29.01 -14.58
N TRP A 90 -24.11 -27.70 -14.63
CA TRP A 90 -24.28 -26.87 -13.42
C TRP A 90 -25.50 -25.98 -13.54
N LEU A 91 -26.32 -25.94 -12.50
CA LEU A 91 -27.49 -25.09 -12.41
C LEU A 91 -27.26 -24.01 -11.36
N HIS A 92 -27.33 -22.76 -11.78
CA HIS A 92 -27.23 -21.59 -10.91
C HIS A 92 -28.61 -21.02 -10.62
N TYR A 93 -28.96 -21.02 -9.35
CA TYR A 93 -30.19 -20.45 -8.81
C TYR A 93 -29.88 -19.15 -8.09
N GLU A 94 -30.72 -18.14 -8.33
CA GLU A 94 -30.58 -16.82 -7.72
C GLU A 94 -31.94 -16.32 -7.23
N ILE A 95 -31.97 -15.86 -5.97
CA ILE A 95 -33.19 -15.41 -5.26
C ILE A 95 -32.86 -14.16 -4.45
N SER A 96 -33.66 -13.11 -4.56
CA SER A 96 -33.61 -11.97 -3.62
C SER A 96 -34.64 -12.14 -2.49
N ALA A 97 -34.22 -11.86 -1.25
CA ALA A 97 -35.06 -11.95 -0.06
C ALA A 97 -34.97 -10.68 0.79
N SER A 98 -36.00 -10.39 1.56
CA SER A 98 -36.00 -9.31 2.57
C SER A 98 -36.08 -9.91 3.97
N LEU A 99 -35.26 -9.42 4.90
CA LEU A 99 -35.35 -9.79 6.30
C LEU A 99 -36.57 -9.13 6.96
N GLY A 100 -37.47 -9.92 7.54
CA GLY A 100 -38.66 -9.44 8.23
C GLY A 100 -38.68 -9.87 9.68
N GLY A 101 -38.44 -8.95 10.62
CA GLY A 101 -38.61 -9.24 12.05
C GLY A 101 -38.07 -8.15 12.99
N THR A 102 -38.89 -7.75 13.97
CA THR A 102 -38.48 -7.00 15.16
C THR A 102 -37.92 -7.96 16.20
N THR A 103 -36.60 -8.10 16.30
CA THR A 103 -35.95 -8.70 17.49
C THR A 103 -34.99 -7.70 18.13
N THR A 104 -35.22 -7.48 19.43
CA THR A 104 -34.53 -6.53 20.31
C THR A 104 -33.05 -6.85 20.56
N GLN A 105 -32.53 -7.99 20.09
CA GLN A 105 -31.12 -8.38 20.27
C GLN A 105 -30.20 -8.00 19.10
N LEU A 106 -30.72 -7.78 17.89
CA LEU A 106 -29.92 -7.25 16.78
C LEU A 106 -29.57 -5.76 16.95
N ARG A 107 -30.34 -5.03 17.79
CA ARG A 107 -30.15 -3.59 18.04
C ARG A 107 -29.00 -3.23 18.99
N GLN A 108 -28.41 -4.18 19.71
CA GLN A 108 -27.36 -3.86 20.70
C GLN A 108 -25.95 -4.32 20.33
N GLN A 109 -25.74 -5.04 19.22
CA GLN A 109 -24.39 -5.48 18.85
C GLN A 109 -24.05 -5.43 17.36
N ALA A 110 -24.88 -4.86 16.48
CA ALA A 110 -24.50 -4.60 15.10
C ALA A 110 -24.75 -3.13 14.77
N ASN A 111 -23.70 -2.38 14.45
CA ASN A 111 -23.87 -1.15 13.70
C ASN A 111 -24.53 -1.54 12.36
N HIS A 112 -25.74 -1.01 12.15
CA HIS A 112 -26.47 -0.91 10.89
C HIS A 112 -26.79 -2.19 10.10
N ILE A 113 -27.76 -2.98 10.56
CA ILE A 113 -28.66 -3.70 9.63
C ILE A 113 -30.03 -3.03 9.74
N SER A 114 -30.32 -2.08 8.84
CA SER A 114 -31.64 -1.44 8.75
C SER A 114 -32.68 -2.43 8.22
N ALA A 115 -33.91 -2.33 8.72
CA ALA A 115 -35.04 -3.23 8.47
C ALA A 115 -35.55 -3.32 7.00
N ASN A 116 -34.81 -2.80 6.03
CA ASN A 116 -35.10 -2.86 4.58
C ASN A 116 -33.94 -3.47 3.78
N THR A 117 -33.07 -4.27 4.40
CA THR A 117 -31.96 -4.91 3.70
C THR A 117 -32.48 -6.02 2.79
N GLN A 118 -32.40 -5.79 1.47
CA GLN A 118 -32.50 -6.85 0.47
C GLN A 118 -31.21 -7.67 0.50
N ILE A 119 -31.37 -8.98 0.49
CA ILE A 119 -30.31 -9.97 0.48
C ILE A 119 -30.43 -10.77 -0.80
N GLN A 120 -29.31 -11.12 -1.40
CA GLN A 120 -29.27 -12.00 -2.56
C GLN A 120 -28.65 -13.34 -2.16
N LEU A 121 -29.36 -14.41 -2.46
CA LEU A 121 -28.95 -15.78 -2.22
C LEU A 121 -28.70 -16.44 -3.56
N ALA A 122 -27.61 -17.19 -3.66
CA ALA A 122 -27.35 -18.00 -4.84
C ALA A 122 -26.91 -19.41 -4.48
N ALA A 123 -27.30 -20.38 -5.31
CA ALA A 123 -26.89 -21.78 -5.18
C ALA A 123 -26.43 -22.29 -6.56
N CYS A 124 -25.25 -22.89 -6.62
CA CYS A 124 -24.76 -23.60 -7.81
C CYS A 124 -24.75 -25.08 -7.52
N LEU A 125 -25.66 -25.83 -8.15
CA LEU A 125 -25.85 -27.26 -7.91
C LEU A 125 -25.43 -28.08 -9.12
N SER A 126 -24.92 -29.29 -8.86
CA SER A 126 -24.52 -30.21 -9.91
C SER A 126 -25.75 -30.93 -10.49
N ALA A 127 -25.70 -31.20 -11.79
CA ALA A 127 -26.68 -32.00 -12.52
C ALA A 127 -25.95 -33.00 -13.41
N ARG A 128 -26.49 -34.22 -13.55
CA ARG A 128 -25.91 -35.22 -14.45
C ARG A 128 -26.34 -34.89 -15.88
N SER A 129 -25.43 -35.00 -16.83
CA SER A 129 -25.72 -34.70 -18.25
C SER A 129 -26.84 -35.56 -18.86
N GLY A 130 -27.11 -36.75 -18.30
CA GLY A 130 -28.18 -37.63 -18.75
C GLY A 130 -29.54 -37.36 -18.10
N ASP A 131 -29.63 -36.49 -17.08
CA ASP A 131 -30.89 -36.21 -16.40
C ASP A 131 -31.78 -35.29 -17.25
N ILE A 132 -33.09 -35.45 -17.11
CA ILE A 132 -34.10 -34.60 -17.78
C ILE A 132 -34.15 -33.26 -17.05
N ILE A 133 -33.98 -32.16 -17.79
CA ILE A 133 -33.86 -30.81 -17.21
C ILE A 133 -35.07 -30.46 -16.34
N ALA A 134 -36.28 -30.71 -16.84
CA ALA A 134 -37.51 -30.44 -16.11
C ALA A 134 -37.61 -31.18 -14.77
N ASP A 135 -37.21 -32.46 -14.74
CA ASP A 135 -37.26 -33.29 -13.53
C ASP A 135 -36.20 -32.85 -12.51
N THR A 136 -34.99 -32.52 -12.98
CA THR A 136 -33.93 -31.99 -12.14
C THR A 136 -34.31 -30.64 -11.53
N LEU A 137 -34.87 -29.72 -12.32
CA LEU A 137 -35.39 -28.45 -11.82
C LEU A 137 -36.51 -28.68 -10.80
N ALA A 138 -37.50 -29.52 -11.10
CA ALA A 138 -38.59 -29.81 -10.17
C ALA A 138 -38.09 -30.38 -8.84
N ALA A 139 -37.15 -31.34 -8.88
CA ALA A 139 -36.56 -31.94 -7.70
C ALA A 139 -35.77 -30.91 -6.87
N GLN A 140 -34.91 -30.11 -7.50
CA GLN A 140 -34.08 -29.12 -6.81
C GLN A 140 -34.89 -27.94 -6.27
N LEU A 141 -35.93 -27.49 -6.97
CA LEU A 141 -36.81 -26.40 -6.54
C LEU A 141 -37.71 -26.77 -5.36
N THR A 142 -37.96 -28.07 -5.15
CA THR A 142 -38.75 -28.54 -4.01
C THR A 142 -38.05 -28.24 -2.68
N ALA A 143 -36.71 -28.24 -2.65
CA ALA A 143 -35.91 -27.95 -1.47
C ALA A 143 -34.55 -27.37 -1.87
N ILE A 144 -34.48 -26.06 -2.12
CA ILE A 144 -33.24 -25.40 -2.51
C ILE A 144 -32.34 -25.26 -1.27
N PRO A 145 -31.09 -25.76 -1.29
CA PRO A 145 -30.16 -25.62 -0.18
C PRO A 145 -29.91 -24.14 0.15
N CYS A 146 -29.80 -23.82 1.44
CA CYS A 146 -29.68 -22.44 1.91
C CYS A 146 -28.41 -22.22 2.73
N ILE A 147 -27.66 -21.16 2.41
CA ILE A 147 -26.40 -20.82 3.10
C ILE A 147 -26.54 -20.59 4.60
N TYR A 148 -27.74 -20.21 5.09
CA TYR A 148 -28.01 -20.08 6.53
C TYR A 148 -28.14 -21.43 7.26
N SER A 149 -28.24 -22.54 6.53
CA SER A 149 -28.33 -23.89 7.08
C SER A 149 -26.92 -24.50 7.13
N HIS A 150 -26.40 -24.69 8.34
CA HIS A 150 -25.10 -25.34 8.55
C HIS A 150 -25.02 -26.74 7.91
N GLU A 151 -26.11 -27.52 7.99
CA GLU A 151 -26.20 -28.85 7.37
C GLU A 151 -26.20 -28.78 5.84
N ASP A 152 -26.83 -27.76 5.24
CA ASP A 152 -26.87 -27.62 3.79
C ASP A 152 -25.47 -27.26 3.26
N VAL A 153 -24.75 -26.37 3.95
CA VAL A 153 -23.35 -26.05 3.62
C VAL A 153 -22.44 -27.27 3.76
N LYS A 154 -22.66 -28.09 4.79
CA LYS A 154 -21.86 -29.29 5.02
C LYS A 154 -22.15 -30.39 3.98
N SER A 155 -23.38 -30.49 3.50
CA SER A 155 -23.83 -31.52 2.56
C SER A 155 -23.61 -31.19 1.08
N LEU A 156 -22.98 -30.06 0.75
CA LEU A 156 -22.58 -29.73 -0.62
C LEU A 156 -21.78 -30.86 -1.26
N ASN A 157 -22.09 -31.22 -2.51
CA ASN A 157 -21.29 -32.15 -3.30
C ASN A 157 -20.07 -31.45 -3.92
N PRO A 158 -19.03 -32.20 -4.34
CA PRO A 158 -17.87 -31.61 -5.00
C PRO A 158 -18.28 -30.77 -6.23
N GLY A 159 -17.81 -29.52 -6.26
CA GLY A 159 -18.09 -28.46 -7.23
C GLY A 159 -19.34 -27.62 -6.95
N GLU A 160 -20.18 -27.99 -5.98
CA GLU A 160 -21.36 -27.22 -5.59
C GLU A 160 -21.01 -26.05 -4.66
N SER A 161 -21.81 -24.98 -4.74
CA SER A 161 -21.63 -23.79 -3.92
C SER A 161 -22.92 -23.14 -3.44
N LEU A 162 -22.80 -22.42 -2.32
CA LEU A 162 -23.81 -21.52 -1.80
C LEU A 162 -23.19 -20.15 -1.58
N ALA A 163 -23.90 -19.10 -1.99
CA ALA A 163 -23.46 -17.73 -1.86
C ALA A 163 -24.53 -16.83 -1.23
N LEU A 164 -24.06 -15.79 -0.53
CA LEU A 164 -24.86 -14.77 0.10
C LEU A 164 -24.22 -13.40 -0.13
N ASP A 165 -24.96 -12.47 -0.72
CA ASP A 165 -24.61 -11.05 -0.66
C ASP A 165 -25.11 -10.45 0.66
N THR A 166 -24.17 -9.94 1.45
CA THR A 166 -24.39 -9.38 2.79
C THR A 166 -23.63 -8.07 2.97
N GLN A 167 -24.02 -7.28 3.96
CA GLN A 167 -23.25 -6.13 4.44
C GLN A 167 -22.67 -6.48 5.80
N GLY A 168 -21.41 -6.15 6.04
CA GLY A 168 -20.77 -6.45 7.30
C GLY A 168 -19.41 -5.80 7.47
N THR A 169 -18.71 -6.23 8.52
CA THR A 169 -17.37 -5.76 8.86
C THR A 169 -16.40 -6.94 8.79
N LEU A 170 -15.48 -6.92 7.83
CA LEU A 170 -14.37 -7.87 7.79
C LEU A 170 -13.22 -7.32 8.64
N THR A 171 -12.99 -7.92 9.80
CA THR A 171 -11.85 -7.58 10.66
C THR A 171 -10.63 -8.40 10.30
N VAL A 172 -9.43 -7.83 10.46
CA VAL A 172 -8.15 -8.39 10.02
C VAL A 172 -7.08 -7.95 11.01
N HIS A 173 -6.22 -8.85 11.47
CA HIS A 173 -5.07 -8.44 12.29
C HIS A 173 -3.84 -8.27 11.41
N THR A 174 -3.14 -7.15 11.57
CA THR A 174 -1.87 -6.84 10.90
C THR A 174 -0.78 -6.47 11.89
N SER A 175 0.48 -6.61 11.49
CA SER A 175 1.64 -6.29 12.30
C SER A 175 2.64 -5.48 11.47
N ILE A 176 3.08 -4.33 11.97
CA ILE A 176 4.07 -3.44 11.33
C ILE A 176 5.14 -3.07 12.33
N LYS A 177 6.41 -3.01 11.91
CA LYS A 177 7.50 -2.57 12.80
C LYS A 177 7.33 -1.10 13.21
N TRP A 178 7.59 -0.81 14.48
CA TRP A 178 7.54 0.57 14.97
C TRP A 178 8.56 1.49 14.30
N SER A 179 9.76 1.00 13.93
CA SER A 179 10.77 1.82 13.25
C SER A 179 10.27 2.30 11.88
N GLU A 180 9.66 1.42 11.10
CA GLU A 180 9.07 1.73 9.80
C GLU A 180 7.86 2.69 9.95
N LEU A 181 6.98 2.41 10.92
CA LEU A 181 5.78 3.21 11.19
C LEU A 181 6.13 4.65 11.62
N LEU A 182 7.07 4.81 12.55
CA LEU A 182 7.52 6.12 13.03
C LEU A 182 8.31 6.88 11.97
N CYS A 183 9.12 6.19 11.15
CA CYS A 183 9.85 6.80 10.06
C CYS A 183 8.91 7.42 9.01
N ARG A 184 7.86 6.71 8.60
CA ARG A 184 6.87 7.22 7.61
C ARG A 184 6.10 8.41 8.11
N ASN A 185 5.73 8.36 9.38
CA ASN A 185 4.93 9.40 10.00
C ASN A 185 5.78 10.41 10.75
N PHE A 186 7.08 10.49 10.44
CA PHE A 186 8.01 11.33 11.19
C PHE A 186 7.60 12.80 11.14
N HIS A 187 6.96 13.23 10.05
CA HIS A 187 6.41 14.56 9.90
C HIS A 187 5.51 14.96 11.09
N LEU A 188 4.76 14.02 11.69
CA LEU A 188 3.91 14.27 12.86
C LEU A 188 4.72 14.69 14.09
N PHE A 189 5.96 14.19 14.21
CA PHE A 189 6.89 14.41 15.32
C PHE A 189 7.94 15.49 15.04
N SER A 190 8.23 15.75 13.77
CA SER A 190 9.31 16.64 13.29
C SER A 190 9.25 18.06 13.88
N ARG A 191 8.04 18.56 14.18
CA ARG A 191 7.81 19.89 14.77
C ARG A 191 8.52 20.11 16.11
N TRP A 192 8.91 19.04 16.79
CA TRP A 192 9.57 19.08 18.10
C TRP A 192 11.11 19.02 18.01
N LEU A 193 11.65 19.04 16.80
CA LEU A 193 13.07 18.85 16.52
C LEU A 193 13.63 20.05 15.76
N ALA A 194 14.91 20.34 15.98
CA ALA A 194 15.62 21.28 15.13
C ALA A 194 15.87 20.68 13.74
N GLN A 195 16.03 21.54 12.74
CA GLN A 195 16.38 21.09 11.38
C GLN A 195 17.68 20.26 11.41
N GLY A 196 17.68 19.09 10.78
CA GLY A 196 18.85 18.19 10.75
C GLY A 196 19.16 17.48 12.07
N GLU A 197 18.32 17.63 13.11
CA GLU A 197 18.50 16.92 14.38
C GLU A 197 18.22 15.41 14.22
N LEU A 198 19.16 14.59 14.68
CA LEU A 198 19.03 13.13 14.77
C LEU A 198 18.14 12.75 15.95
N LEU A 199 16.97 12.16 15.69
CA LEU A 199 16.15 11.56 16.74
C LEU A 199 16.66 10.14 17.02
N ASP A 200 17.32 9.97 18.18
CA ASP A 200 17.89 8.69 18.61
C ASP A 200 16.84 7.85 19.34
N LEU A 201 16.39 6.76 18.71
CA LEU A 201 15.39 5.84 19.26
C LEU A 201 16.01 4.49 19.59
N SER A 202 15.83 4.08 20.85
CA SER A 202 16.29 2.78 21.34
C SER A 202 15.10 1.90 21.72
N PHE A 203 14.65 1.07 20.78
CA PHE A 203 13.72 -0.02 21.05
C PHE A 203 14.03 -1.22 20.16
N ASN A 204 13.64 -2.42 20.60
CA ASN A 204 13.90 -3.66 19.86
C ASN A 204 13.30 -3.60 18.44
N ALA A 205 14.08 -3.83 17.36
CA ALA A 205 13.57 -3.78 15.98
C ALA A 205 12.53 -4.87 15.61
N SER A 206 12.37 -5.88 16.47
CA SER A 206 11.24 -6.84 16.39
C SER A 206 9.97 -6.34 17.08
N LEU A 207 10.00 -5.12 17.67
CA LEU A 207 8.83 -4.49 18.24
C LEU A 207 7.88 -4.11 17.10
N ASN A 208 6.76 -4.82 17.05
CA ASN A 208 5.71 -4.55 16.10
C ASN A 208 4.51 -3.86 16.77
N ALA A 209 3.94 -2.89 16.06
CA ALA A 209 2.58 -2.43 16.26
C ALA A 209 1.64 -3.50 15.73
N ASN A 210 0.82 -4.09 16.60
CA ASN A 210 -0.27 -4.96 16.17
C ASN A 210 -1.52 -4.10 16.02
N LEU A 211 -2.14 -4.19 14.85
CA LEU A 211 -3.35 -3.46 14.54
C LEU A 211 -4.46 -4.42 14.15
N GLU A 212 -5.67 -4.05 14.52
CA GLU A 212 -6.92 -4.63 14.06
C GLU A 212 -7.51 -3.69 13.03
N VAL A 213 -7.63 -4.15 11.79
CA VAL A 213 -8.20 -3.41 10.67
C VAL A 213 -9.59 -3.95 10.39
N SER A 214 -10.58 -3.07 10.37
CA SER A 214 -11.97 -3.38 10.08
C SER A 214 -12.36 -2.75 8.75
N ILE A 215 -12.83 -3.56 7.82
CA ILE A 215 -13.31 -3.17 6.51
C ILE A 215 -14.83 -3.32 6.52
N GLU A 216 -15.57 -2.22 6.51
CA GLU A 216 -17.03 -2.22 6.46
C GLU A 216 -17.48 -2.04 5.01
N GLY A 217 -18.33 -2.94 4.52
CA GLY A 217 -18.78 -2.90 3.13
C GLY A 217 -19.71 -4.04 2.74
N GLY A 218 -20.08 -4.07 1.46
CA GLY A 218 -20.83 -5.17 0.85
C GLY A 218 -19.92 -6.32 0.44
N TYR A 219 -20.23 -7.53 0.88
CA TYR A 219 -19.48 -8.75 0.58
C TYR A 219 -20.39 -9.85 0.08
N GLN A 220 -19.86 -10.66 -0.83
CA GLN A 220 -20.43 -11.95 -1.15
C GLN A 220 -19.65 -13.04 -0.38
N VAL A 221 -20.35 -13.75 0.49
CA VAL A 221 -19.81 -14.91 1.21
C VAL A 221 -20.15 -16.17 0.41
N ILE A 222 -19.14 -16.97 0.08
CA ILE A 222 -19.27 -18.15 -0.78
C ILE A 222 -18.69 -19.36 -0.06
N PHE A 223 -19.50 -20.40 0.13
CA PHE A 223 -19.02 -21.73 0.46
C PHE A 223 -19.01 -22.58 -0.81
N VAL A 224 -17.88 -23.20 -1.12
CA VAL A 224 -17.76 -24.17 -2.21
C VAL A 224 -17.07 -25.43 -1.71
N ARG A 225 -17.50 -26.60 -2.17
CA ARG A 225 -16.74 -27.84 -1.97
C ARG A 225 -15.88 -28.07 -3.21
N PRO A 226 -14.55 -27.98 -3.17
CA PRO A 226 -13.71 -28.16 -4.35
C PRO A 226 -13.80 -29.60 -4.90
N VAL A 227 -13.70 -29.75 -6.22
CA VAL A 227 -13.74 -31.07 -6.89
C VAL A 227 -12.50 -31.91 -6.56
N ASP A 228 -11.35 -31.26 -6.44
CA ASP A 228 -10.04 -31.87 -6.14
C ASP A 228 -9.91 -32.31 -4.67
N THR A 229 -10.60 -31.64 -3.75
CA THR A 229 -10.49 -31.87 -2.30
C THR A 229 -11.86 -32.01 -1.63
N PRO A 230 -12.56 -33.15 -1.83
CA PRO A 230 -13.96 -33.32 -1.45
C PRO A 230 -14.23 -33.36 0.06
N HIS A 231 -13.20 -33.38 0.92
CA HIS A 231 -13.34 -33.34 2.40
C HIS A 231 -13.04 -31.95 2.99
N ILE A 232 -12.86 -30.96 2.13
CA ILE A 232 -12.52 -29.59 2.50
C ILE A 232 -13.60 -28.68 1.92
N LEU A 233 -14.09 -27.75 2.73
CA LEU A 233 -14.92 -26.65 2.29
C LEU A 233 -14.03 -25.42 2.12
N ARG A 234 -14.16 -24.75 0.98
CA ARG A 234 -13.51 -23.48 0.72
C ARG A 234 -14.52 -22.35 0.96
N LEU A 235 -14.20 -21.48 1.92
CA LEU A 235 -14.96 -20.29 2.27
C LEU A 235 -14.27 -19.07 1.69
N SER A 236 -14.97 -18.29 0.89
CA SER A 236 -14.45 -17.07 0.25
C SER A 236 -15.31 -15.85 0.58
N TYR A 237 -14.66 -14.73 0.85
CA TYR A 237 -15.29 -13.40 0.86
C TYR A 237 -14.86 -12.66 -0.40
N VAL A 238 -15.82 -12.25 -1.19
CA VAL A 238 -15.62 -11.49 -2.44
C VAL A 238 -16.35 -10.15 -2.30
N LYS A 239 -15.94 -9.11 -3.04
CA LYS A 239 -16.70 -7.85 -3.04
C LYS A 239 -18.07 -8.05 -3.68
N SER A 240 -19.13 -7.52 -3.07
CA SER A 240 -20.46 -7.61 -3.66
C SER A 240 -20.61 -6.62 -4.83
N THR A 241 -21.15 -7.07 -5.95
CA THR A 241 -21.52 -6.21 -7.10
C THR A 241 -22.96 -5.71 -7.03
N ALA A 242 -23.84 -6.42 -6.33
CA ALA A 242 -25.28 -6.14 -6.27
C ALA A 242 -25.63 -4.85 -5.50
N ASN A 243 -24.81 -4.48 -4.51
CA ASN A 243 -25.02 -3.29 -3.67
C ASN A 243 -24.35 -2.01 -4.22
N ASN A 244 -23.79 -2.05 -5.43
CA ASN A 244 -23.09 -0.92 -6.04
C ASN A 244 -24.05 0.09 -6.73
N THR A 245 -25.37 -0.09 -6.54
CA THR A 245 -26.46 0.68 -7.16
C THR A 245 -26.71 2.04 -6.50
N GLN A 246 -26.12 2.31 -5.33
CA GLN A 246 -26.10 3.63 -4.70
C GLN A 246 -24.66 4.17 -4.64
N ASN A 247 -24.46 5.40 -5.11
CA ASN A 247 -23.21 6.15 -5.26
C ASN A 247 -22.30 6.30 -4.00
N THR A 248 -22.47 5.53 -2.93
CA THR A 248 -21.85 5.79 -1.61
C THR A 248 -21.65 4.55 -0.75
N VAL A 249 -21.09 3.45 -1.28
CA VAL A 249 -20.47 2.44 -0.39
C VAL A 249 -18.98 2.32 -0.73
N ASN A 250 -18.26 3.41 -0.50
CA ASN A 250 -16.82 3.28 -0.27
C ASN A 250 -16.66 2.45 1.00
N ALA A 251 -15.89 1.36 0.94
CA ALA A 251 -15.63 0.56 2.12
C ALA A 251 -15.01 1.46 3.20
N CYS A 252 -15.60 1.48 4.40
CA CYS A 252 -15.03 2.21 5.52
C CYS A 252 -13.93 1.34 6.11
N ILE A 253 -12.69 1.79 6.03
CA ILE A 253 -11.53 1.06 6.56
C ILE A 253 -11.05 1.80 7.78
N THR A 254 -11.06 1.12 8.92
CA THR A 254 -10.59 1.66 10.19
C THR A 254 -9.54 0.74 10.78
N ALA A 255 -8.50 1.30 11.39
CA ALA A 255 -7.48 0.56 12.10
C ALA A 255 -7.47 0.94 13.58
N LYS A 256 -7.24 -0.05 14.44
CA LYS A 256 -7.11 0.15 15.90
C LYS A 256 -5.91 -0.60 16.42
N LEU A 257 -5.12 0.07 17.25
CA LEU A 257 -3.98 -0.57 17.89
C LEU A 257 -4.47 -1.59 18.92
N SER A 258 -3.96 -2.83 18.83
CA SER A 258 -4.39 -3.94 19.69
C SER A 258 -3.37 -4.31 20.77
N ASN A 259 -2.15 -3.75 20.73
CA ASN A 259 -1.08 -4.04 21.69
C ASN A 259 -0.65 -2.81 22.52
N PRO A 260 -1.26 -2.57 23.70
CA PRO A 260 -0.93 -1.42 24.54
C PRO A 260 0.48 -1.48 25.14
N LYS A 261 1.07 -2.67 25.29
CA LYS A 261 2.44 -2.79 25.82
C LYS A 261 3.48 -2.32 24.80
N ALA A 262 3.32 -2.72 23.54
CA ALA A 262 4.23 -2.28 22.48
C ALA A 262 4.10 -0.77 22.23
N PHE A 263 2.89 -0.23 22.32
CA PHE A 263 2.64 1.21 22.33
C PHE A 263 3.46 1.93 23.40
N GLN A 264 3.38 1.46 24.66
CA GLN A 264 4.07 2.11 25.76
C GLN A 264 5.59 2.13 25.58
N VAL A 265 6.18 1.06 25.02
CA VAL A 265 7.61 1.02 24.70
C VAL A 265 7.98 2.07 23.66
N ALA A 266 7.21 2.17 22.56
CA ALA A 266 7.43 3.17 21.52
C ALA A 266 7.23 4.60 22.04
N TYR A 267 6.17 4.82 22.82
CA TYR A 267 5.89 6.11 23.47
C TYR A 267 7.02 6.54 24.40
N THR A 268 7.47 5.66 25.29
CA THR A 268 8.61 5.93 26.18
C THR A 268 9.87 6.28 25.39
N ALA A 269 10.19 5.53 24.33
CA ALA A 269 11.35 5.82 23.49
C ALA A 269 11.25 7.21 22.81
N MET A 270 10.06 7.58 22.32
CA MET A 270 9.80 8.88 21.71
C MET A 270 9.91 10.04 22.72
N VAL A 271 9.36 9.88 23.91
CA VAL A 271 9.49 10.85 25.01
C VAL A 271 10.96 11.05 25.36
N GLN A 272 11.71 9.95 25.51
CA GLN A 272 13.13 10.01 25.82
C GLN A 272 13.94 10.71 24.73
N ALA A 273 13.66 10.42 23.47
CA ALA A 273 14.36 11.01 22.34
C ALA A 273 14.03 12.51 22.17
N ILE A 274 12.75 12.89 22.32
CA ILE A 274 12.33 14.29 22.17
C ILE A 274 12.82 15.13 23.34
N PHE A 275 12.78 14.66 24.57
CA PHE A 275 13.27 15.44 25.72
C PHE A 275 14.77 15.27 25.98
N GLN A 276 15.42 14.31 25.32
CA GLN A 276 16.80 13.88 25.58
C GLN A 276 17.06 13.55 27.07
N ARG A 277 16.04 13.02 27.74
CA ARG A 277 16.00 12.74 29.19
C ARG A 277 15.16 11.50 29.45
N SER A 278 15.39 10.82 30.56
CA SER A 278 14.58 9.65 30.90
C SER A 278 13.14 10.07 31.19
N THR A 279 12.18 9.19 30.91
CA THR A 279 10.75 9.46 31.20
C THR A 279 10.54 9.69 32.70
N GLU A 280 11.29 8.98 33.54
CA GLU A 280 11.28 9.15 34.99
C GLU A 280 11.78 10.53 35.41
N GLU A 281 12.81 11.07 34.76
CA GLU A 281 13.30 12.44 35.02
C GLU A 281 12.26 13.50 34.63
N VAL A 282 11.60 13.30 33.47
CA VAL A 282 10.53 14.20 32.98
C VAL A 282 9.31 14.15 33.89
N ASP A 283 8.90 12.95 34.33
CA ASP A 283 7.76 12.76 35.22
C ASP A 283 8.05 13.30 36.62
N ALA A 284 9.24 13.05 37.17
CA ALA A 284 9.67 13.62 38.45
C ALA A 284 9.67 15.16 38.40
N LEU A 285 10.20 15.75 37.33
CA LEU A 285 10.17 17.19 37.13
C LEU A 285 8.72 17.73 37.06
N THR A 286 7.86 17.06 36.28
CA THR A 286 6.45 17.46 36.08
C THR A 286 5.63 17.35 37.36
N ALA A 287 5.94 16.36 38.22
CA ALA A 287 5.31 16.16 39.53
C ALA A 287 5.69 17.28 40.50
N HIS A 288 6.93 17.76 40.45
CA HIS A 288 7.37 18.86 41.29
C HIS A 288 6.86 20.21 40.78
N LEU A 289 6.75 20.46 39.47
CA LEU A 289 6.33 21.76 38.94
C LEU A 289 4.86 22.14 39.28
N PRO A 290 4.54 23.40 39.57
CA PRO A 290 5.45 24.48 39.97
C PRO A 290 5.68 24.42 41.49
N PRO A 291 6.93 24.61 41.97
CA PRO A 291 7.06 25.26 43.27
C PRO A 291 8.25 26.23 43.30
N ASN A 292 8.17 27.23 44.18
CA ASN A 292 9.17 28.30 44.33
C ASN A 292 10.60 27.80 44.69
N THR A 293 10.79 26.49 44.89
CA THR A 293 12.09 25.83 45.07
C THR A 293 12.05 24.43 44.43
N LEU A 294 12.57 24.28 43.21
CA LEU A 294 12.92 22.96 42.68
C LEU A 294 14.06 22.34 43.50
N PRO A 295 14.03 21.02 43.73
CA PRO A 295 15.20 20.32 44.26
C PRO A 295 16.44 20.62 43.40
N ASN A 296 17.59 20.86 44.04
CA ASN A 296 18.86 21.17 43.34
C ASN A 296 19.24 20.12 42.28
N GLN A 297 18.78 18.88 42.43
CA GLN A 297 19.01 17.77 41.50
C GLN A 297 18.19 17.91 40.20
N LEU A 298 17.02 18.56 40.24
CA LEU A 298 16.14 18.75 39.08
C LEU A 298 16.38 20.07 38.35
N LEU A 299 17.13 21.01 38.96
CA LEU A 299 17.45 22.30 38.36
C LEU A 299 18.23 22.19 37.02
N PRO A 300 19.24 21.31 36.87
CA PRO A 300 19.92 21.11 35.60
C PRO A 300 19.01 20.52 34.52
N VAL A 301 18.09 19.63 34.92
CA VAL A 301 17.09 19.02 34.02
C VAL A 301 16.12 20.09 33.52
N ALA A 302 15.57 20.90 34.44
CA ALA A 302 14.69 22.01 34.10
C ALA A 302 15.36 23.03 33.17
N THR A 303 16.62 23.40 33.45
CA THR A 303 17.38 24.35 32.63
C THR A 303 17.64 23.82 31.22
N ALA A 304 18.00 22.53 31.10
CA ALA A 304 18.21 21.90 29.81
C ALA A 304 16.92 21.85 28.97
N LEU A 305 15.78 21.54 29.61
CA LEU A 305 14.49 21.49 28.93
C LEU A 305 13.97 22.88 28.55
N LEU A 306 14.15 23.90 29.39
CA LEU A 306 13.84 25.29 29.04
C LEU A 306 14.60 25.71 27.78
N LYS A 307 15.92 25.47 27.74
CA LYS A 307 16.75 25.76 26.56
C LYS A 307 16.30 24.99 25.32
N ARG A 308 16.00 23.70 25.48
CA ARG A 308 15.60 22.83 24.35
C ARG A 308 14.24 23.19 23.77
N LEU A 309 13.28 23.54 24.63
CA LEU A 309 11.93 23.91 24.23
C LEU A 309 11.77 25.40 23.91
N GLY A 310 12.85 26.19 24.01
CA GLY A 310 12.85 27.64 23.76
C GLY A 310 12.01 28.43 24.76
N LEU A 311 11.93 27.99 26.01
CA LEU A 311 11.11 28.62 27.05
C LEU A 311 11.98 29.47 27.97
N ASP A 312 11.49 30.67 28.31
CA ASP A 312 12.20 31.60 29.21
C ASP A 312 11.82 31.41 30.68
N LYS A 313 10.65 30.82 30.95
CA LYS A 313 10.06 30.75 32.30
C LYS A 313 9.73 29.31 32.70
N LEU A 314 10.13 28.95 33.91
CA LEU A 314 9.86 27.64 34.52
C LEU A 314 8.36 27.29 34.59
N GLU A 315 7.50 28.30 34.79
CA GLU A 315 6.03 28.14 34.83
C GLU A 315 5.46 27.61 33.51
N GLN A 316 6.12 27.89 32.38
CA GLN A 316 5.72 27.42 31.05
C GLN A 316 6.10 25.95 30.80
N LEU A 317 7.02 25.40 31.60
CA LEU A 317 7.61 24.09 31.34
C LEU A 317 6.61 22.95 31.52
N LYS A 318 5.83 22.94 32.62
CA LYS A 318 4.82 21.92 32.89
C LYS A 318 3.70 21.86 31.83
N PRO A 319 3.03 22.97 31.45
CA PRO A 319 2.01 22.91 30.41
C PRO A 319 2.60 22.48 29.07
N ARG A 320 3.81 22.94 28.72
CA ARG A 320 4.46 22.56 27.46
C ARG A 320 4.84 21.07 27.40
N ILE A 321 5.37 20.51 28.48
CA ILE A 321 5.66 19.06 28.56
C ILE A 321 4.38 18.25 28.37
N ARG A 322 3.28 18.62 29.04
CA ARG A 322 1.98 17.93 28.91
C ARG A 322 1.41 18.02 27.51
N GLU A 323 1.48 19.19 26.88
CA GLU A 323 1.04 19.39 25.50
C GLU A 323 1.82 18.48 24.54
N ILE A 324 3.15 18.42 24.67
CA ILE A 324 4.00 17.56 23.85
C ILE A 324 3.67 16.09 24.09
N GLN A 325 3.52 15.66 25.35
CA GLN A 325 3.16 14.28 25.70
C GLN A 325 1.81 13.86 25.10
N GLN A 326 0.76 14.70 25.23
CA GLN A 326 -0.56 14.43 24.63
C GLN A 326 -0.52 14.44 23.10
N SER A 327 0.21 15.39 22.52
CA SER A 327 0.42 15.46 21.07
C SER A 327 1.17 14.24 20.57
N LEU A 328 2.15 13.71 21.32
CA LEU A 328 2.89 12.50 20.98
C LEU A 328 2.01 11.26 21.02
N GLU A 329 1.24 11.09 22.09
CA GLU A 329 0.31 9.97 22.21
C GLU A 329 -0.66 9.94 21.02
N THR A 330 -1.26 11.09 20.71
CA THR A 330 -2.17 11.25 19.55
C THR A 330 -1.45 10.95 18.25
N SER A 331 -0.26 11.52 18.04
CA SER A 331 0.51 11.38 16.79
C SER A 331 0.99 9.94 16.57
N ILE A 332 1.39 9.21 17.61
CA ILE A 332 1.78 7.80 17.52
C ILE A 332 0.57 6.93 17.17
N CYS A 333 -0.60 7.19 17.78
CA CYS A 333 -1.84 6.51 17.42
C CYS A 333 -2.24 6.80 15.97
N THR A 334 -2.27 8.07 15.57
CA THR A 334 -2.59 8.48 14.19
C THR A 334 -1.61 7.87 13.18
N ALA A 335 -0.31 7.88 13.47
CA ALA A 335 0.72 7.26 12.64
C ALA A 335 0.46 5.77 12.39
N ALA A 336 0.10 5.05 13.47
CA ALA A 336 -0.19 3.63 13.40
C ALA A 336 -1.46 3.34 12.57
N GLN A 337 -2.51 4.13 12.79
CA GLN A 337 -3.81 3.91 12.17
C GLN A 337 -3.82 4.32 10.69
N SER A 338 -3.44 5.57 10.38
CA SER A 338 -3.54 6.14 9.04
C SER A 338 -2.70 5.38 8.00
N GLY A 339 -1.46 5.01 8.36
CA GLY A 339 -0.58 4.26 7.47
C GLY A 339 -1.18 2.90 7.09
N VAL A 340 -1.78 2.20 8.05
CA VAL A 340 -2.42 0.90 7.81
C VAL A 340 -3.74 1.05 7.06
N GLU A 341 -4.56 2.02 7.42
CA GLU A 341 -5.84 2.29 6.74
C GLU A 341 -5.63 2.57 5.26
N LEU A 342 -4.68 3.46 4.92
CA LEU A 342 -4.35 3.79 3.53
C LEU A 342 -3.88 2.55 2.76
N SER A 343 -3.05 1.73 3.40
CA SER A 343 -2.49 0.50 2.82
C SER A 343 -3.54 -0.58 2.56
N VAL A 344 -4.47 -0.76 3.49
CA VAL A 344 -5.57 -1.72 3.33
C VAL A 344 -6.61 -1.17 2.36
N TYR A 345 -6.87 0.14 2.38
CA TYR A 345 -7.68 0.81 1.36
C TYR A 345 -7.14 0.55 -0.04
N TYR A 346 -5.83 0.70 -0.20
CA TYR A 346 -5.14 0.37 -1.43
C TYR A 346 -5.35 -1.08 -1.86
N HIS A 347 -5.01 -2.06 -1.01
CA HIS A 347 -5.17 -3.48 -1.34
C HIS A 347 -6.63 -3.86 -1.59
N TYR A 348 -7.55 -3.27 -0.84
CA TYR A 348 -8.98 -3.44 -1.05
C TYR A 348 -9.37 -2.98 -2.44
N HIS A 349 -9.03 -1.76 -2.85
CA HIS A 349 -9.44 -1.24 -4.15
C HIS A 349 -8.81 -1.97 -5.35
N ARG A 350 -7.65 -2.61 -5.21
CA ARG A 350 -7.05 -3.46 -6.27
C ARG A 350 -7.81 -4.74 -6.57
N VAL A 351 -8.48 -5.33 -5.57
CA VAL A 351 -9.16 -6.61 -5.75
C VAL A 351 -10.38 -6.38 -6.63
N GLN A 352 -10.41 -7.05 -7.80
CA GLN A 352 -11.56 -7.00 -8.70
C GLN A 352 -12.79 -7.61 -8.02
N ALA A 353 -13.98 -7.27 -8.50
CA ALA A 353 -15.23 -7.73 -7.88
C ALA A 353 -15.42 -9.26 -7.88
N HIS A 354 -14.61 -10.02 -8.62
CA HIS A 354 -14.64 -11.49 -8.65
C HIS A 354 -13.45 -12.16 -7.95
N GLN A 355 -12.54 -11.37 -7.38
CA GLN A 355 -11.38 -11.88 -6.65
C GLN A 355 -11.69 -11.94 -5.15
N ALA A 356 -11.23 -13.02 -4.49
CA ALA A 356 -11.42 -13.20 -3.06
C ALA A 356 -10.59 -12.18 -2.26
N LEU A 357 -11.27 -11.44 -1.38
CA LEU A 357 -10.66 -10.64 -0.32
C LEU A 357 -10.06 -11.54 0.76
N LEU A 358 -10.74 -12.64 1.09
CA LEU A 358 -10.28 -13.67 2.02
C LEU A 358 -10.74 -15.03 1.50
N GLN A 359 -9.84 -16.00 1.48
CA GLN A 359 -10.12 -17.37 1.12
C GLN A 359 -9.54 -18.32 2.16
N LEU A 360 -10.39 -19.20 2.66
CA LEU A 360 -10.09 -20.15 3.73
C LEU A 360 -10.46 -21.55 3.26
N THR A 361 -9.67 -22.54 3.68
CA THR A 361 -10.07 -23.94 3.65
C THR A 361 -10.36 -24.45 5.06
N VAL A 362 -11.55 -25.03 5.19
CA VAL A 362 -12.12 -25.54 6.45
C VAL A 362 -12.37 -27.02 6.26
N ARG A 363 -11.79 -27.85 7.13
CA ARG A 363 -12.10 -29.29 7.13
C ARG A 363 -13.53 -29.50 7.64
N ASP A 364 -14.20 -30.56 7.18
CA ASP A 364 -15.60 -30.83 7.56
C ASP A 364 -15.84 -30.93 9.07
N ASP A 365 -14.84 -31.40 9.83
CA ASP A 365 -14.90 -31.48 11.30
C ASP A 365 -14.67 -30.15 12.02
N ALA A 366 -14.21 -29.13 11.28
CA ALA A 366 -13.90 -27.80 11.78
C ALA A 366 -15.05 -26.79 11.57
N LEU A 367 -15.96 -27.05 10.63
CA LEU A 367 -17.15 -26.24 10.42
C LEU A 367 -18.15 -26.48 11.56
N THR A 368 -17.95 -25.81 12.70
CA THR A 368 -18.91 -25.79 13.80
C THR A 368 -20.08 -24.84 13.49
N PRO A 369 -21.25 -25.00 14.14
CA PRO A 369 -22.36 -24.05 14.00
C PRO A 369 -21.94 -22.61 14.31
N ALA A 370 -21.08 -22.41 15.31
CA ALA A 370 -20.56 -21.10 15.67
C ALA A 370 -19.63 -20.49 14.59
N LEU A 371 -18.81 -21.32 13.93
CA LEU A 371 -17.94 -20.86 12.84
C LEU A 371 -18.78 -20.51 11.59
N HIS A 372 -19.78 -21.33 11.28
CA HIS A 372 -20.71 -21.09 10.19
C HIS A 372 -21.53 -19.81 10.40
N GLU A 373 -22.10 -19.61 11.58
CA GLU A 373 -22.79 -18.37 11.94
C GLU A 373 -21.87 -17.16 11.83
N ALA A 374 -20.63 -17.26 12.33
CA ALA A 374 -19.64 -16.20 12.24
C ALA A 374 -19.24 -15.89 10.79
N ALA A 375 -19.21 -16.89 9.90
CA ALA A 375 -18.95 -16.69 8.48
C ALA A 375 -20.06 -15.86 7.82
N VAL A 376 -21.30 -16.30 8.01
CA VAL A 376 -22.48 -15.72 7.37
C VAL A 376 -22.79 -14.31 7.91
N THR A 377 -22.41 -14.01 9.15
CA THR A 377 -22.56 -12.69 9.79
C THR A 377 -21.37 -11.75 9.59
N GLY A 378 -20.31 -12.19 8.92
CA GLY A 378 -19.08 -11.42 8.73
C GLY A 378 -18.19 -11.30 9.98
N ARG A 379 -18.49 -11.99 11.09
CA ARG A 379 -17.73 -11.93 12.37
C ARG A 379 -16.70 -13.05 12.52
N LEU A 380 -16.18 -13.51 11.40
CA LEU A 380 -15.48 -14.79 11.31
C LEU A 380 -14.20 -14.85 12.16
N MET A 381 -13.45 -13.75 12.26
CA MET A 381 -12.14 -13.73 12.92
C MET A 381 -12.16 -14.12 14.40
N GLY A 382 -13.21 -13.74 15.14
CA GLY A 382 -13.33 -14.07 16.56
C GLY A 382 -13.42 -15.58 16.83
N GLN A 383 -13.90 -16.36 15.85
CA GLN A 383 -13.99 -17.82 15.92
C GLN A 383 -12.76 -18.51 15.34
N LEU A 384 -12.12 -17.91 14.35
CA LEU A 384 -10.96 -18.51 13.70
C LEU A 384 -9.77 -18.70 14.66
N ASN A 385 -9.56 -17.78 15.60
CA ASN A 385 -8.57 -17.92 16.67
C ASN A 385 -8.77 -19.14 17.57
N LYS A 386 -9.99 -19.71 17.63
CA LYS A 386 -10.29 -20.92 18.43
C LYS A 386 -10.06 -22.21 17.64
N HIS A 387 -9.98 -22.13 16.32
CA HIS A 387 -9.89 -23.26 15.40
C HIS A 387 -8.58 -23.28 14.56
N LEU A 388 -7.54 -22.58 15.03
CA LEU A 388 -6.26 -22.31 14.35
C LEU A 388 -5.55 -23.52 13.71
N LYS A 389 -5.78 -24.75 14.19
CA LYS A 389 -5.16 -25.97 13.64
C LYS A 389 -5.96 -26.64 12.51
N ARG A 390 -7.21 -26.22 12.28
CA ARG A 390 -8.15 -26.90 11.38
C ARG A 390 -8.75 -25.99 10.30
N VAL A 391 -8.39 -24.72 10.31
CA VAL A 391 -8.71 -23.75 9.25
C VAL A 391 -7.40 -23.24 8.67
N ASN A 392 -7.26 -23.29 7.35
CA ASN A 392 -6.11 -22.78 6.63
C ASN A 392 -6.50 -21.55 5.82
N VAL A 393 -5.70 -20.49 5.89
CA VAL A 393 -5.90 -19.29 5.05
C VAL A 393 -5.13 -19.51 3.76
N GLU A 394 -5.82 -19.64 2.63
CA GLU A 394 -5.17 -19.84 1.33
C GLU A 394 -4.74 -18.52 0.70
N GLN A 395 -5.62 -17.52 0.80
CA GLN A 395 -5.44 -16.23 0.15
C GLN A 395 -6.06 -15.13 1.00
N PHE A 396 -5.39 -13.99 1.02
CA PHE A 396 -5.92 -12.78 1.60
C PHE A 396 -5.47 -11.60 0.73
N PHE A 397 -6.43 -10.89 0.15
CA PHE A 397 -6.23 -10.04 -1.03
C PHE A 397 -5.47 -10.79 -2.14
N ASN A 398 -4.60 -10.11 -2.90
CA ASN A 398 -3.77 -10.73 -3.95
C ASN A 398 -2.53 -11.48 -3.42
N GLN A 399 -2.45 -11.73 -2.10
CA GLN A 399 -1.30 -12.40 -1.49
C GLN A 399 -1.65 -13.84 -1.10
N ARG A 400 -0.86 -14.79 -1.60
CA ARG A 400 -0.86 -16.18 -1.10
C ARG A 400 -0.09 -16.23 0.21
N VAL A 401 -0.69 -16.82 1.23
CA VAL A 401 -0.06 -16.95 2.55
C VAL A 401 0.98 -18.08 2.51
N THR A 402 2.26 -17.73 2.44
CA THR A 402 3.36 -18.71 2.31
C THR A 402 3.97 -19.16 3.63
N GLN A 403 3.63 -18.54 4.77
CA GLN A 403 4.14 -18.92 6.10
C GLN A 403 3.01 -19.01 7.13
N GLN A 404 2.72 -20.23 7.60
CA GLN A 404 1.82 -20.50 8.74
C GLN A 404 2.52 -20.12 10.06
N HIS A 405 2.35 -18.87 10.51
CA HIS A 405 2.57 -18.54 11.92
C HIS A 405 1.25 -18.70 12.67
N TYR A 406 1.26 -19.50 13.75
CA TYR A 406 0.09 -19.85 14.59
C TYR A 406 -0.48 -18.68 15.43
N THR A 407 -0.16 -17.45 15.05
CA THR A 407 -0.82 -16.23 15.49
C THR A 407 -1.37 -15.58 14.24
N TRP A 408 -2.69 -15.47 14.12
CA TRP A 408 -3.30 -14.78 13.01
C TRP A 408 -2.99 -13.29 13.08
N GLY A 409 -1.88 -12.94 12.45
CA GLY A 409 -1.51 -11.59 12.07
C GLY A 409 -1.04 -11.72 10.63
N PHE A 410 -1.81 -11.16 9.70
CA PHE A 410 -1.31 -10.97 8.35
C PHE A 410 -0.11 -10.04 8.49
N HIS A 411 1.08 -10.53 8.17
CA HIS A 411 2.13 -9.62 7.74
C HIS A 411 1.65 -9.12 6.39
N PHE A 412 0.84 -8.06 6.40
CA PHE A 412 0.93 -7.15 5.28
C PHE A 412 2.35 -6.62 5.37
N ASN A 413 3.23 -7.27 4.63
CA ASN A 413 4.39 -6.61 4.13
C ASN A 413 3.87 -5.57 3.14
N VAL A 414 3.25 -4.52 3.66
CA VAL A 414 2.72 -3.44 2.82
C VAL A 414 3.88 -2.89 1.97
N PHE A 415 5.12 -3.08 2.40
CA PHE A 415 6.31 -2.66 1.67
C PHE A 415 7.46 -3.67 1.77
N SER A 416 7.23 -4.97 1.58
CA SER A 416 8.37 -5.89 1.31
C SER A 416 8.88 -5.69 -0.10
N TRP A 417 9.58 -4.58 -0.30
CA TRP A 417 10.41 -4.26 -1.47
C TRP A 417 11.44 -5.36 -1.80
N HIS A 418 11.66 -6.28 -0.86
CA HIS A 418 12.52 -7.46 -0.91
C HIS A 418 12.06 -8.56 -1.90
N ALA A 419 10.83 -8.49 -2.43
CA ALA A 419 10.30 -9.51 -3.35
C ALA A 419 10.48 -9.16 -4.85
N MET A 420 11.03 -8.00 -5.18
CA MET A 420 11.28 -7.59 -6.57
C MET A 420 12.67 -8.05 -7.05
N SER A 421 12.78 -8.32 -8.34
CA SER A 421 14.05 -8.73 -8.95
C SER A 421 15.02 -7.55 -9.07
N ARG A 422 16.27 -7.82 -9.48
CA ARG A 422 17.36 -6.82 -9.52
C ARG A 422 17.02 -5.57 -10.35
N GLU A 423 16.24 -5.74 -11.41
CA GLU A 423 15.65 -4.69 -12.23
C GLU A 423 14.21 -5.10 -12.53
N ASP A 424 13.24 -4.34 -12.04
CA ASP A 424 11.82 -4.67 -12.21
C ASP A 424 11.05 -3.36 -12.42
N ALA A 425 10.28 -3.29 -13.51
CA ALA A 425 9.30 -2.24 -13.77
C ALA A 425 7.94 -2.89 -13.98
N LYS A 426 6.96 -2.47 -13.20
CA LYS A 426 5.60 -2.96 -13.29
C LYS A 426 4.65 -1.80 -13.20
N PHE A 427 3.78 -1.69 -14.19
CA PHE A 427 2.60 -0.84 -14.11
C PHE A 427 1.36 -1.71 -14.23
N HIS A 428 0.37 -1.47 -13.38
CA HIS A 428 -0.90 -2.17 -13.46
C HIS A 428 -2.05 -1.21 -13.18
N VAL A 429 -3.08 -1.27 -14.04
CA VAL A 429 -4.32 -0.51 -13.87
C VAL A 429 -5.46 -1.47 -13.63
N VAL A 430 -6.25 -1.16 -12.60
CA VAL A 430 -7.50 -1.84 -12.28
C VAL A 430 -8.65 -0.93 -12.71
N THR A 431 -9.51 -1.47 -13.56
CA THR A 431 -10.77 -0.82 -13.97
C THR A 431 -11.93 -1.46 -13.22
N GLN A 432 -12.74 -0.62 -12.59
CA GLN A 432 -14.01 -1.01 -11.99
C GLN A 432 -15.13 -0.33 -12.76
N GLU A 433 -16.18 -1.07 -13.06
CA GLU A 433 -17.37 -0.56 -13.74
C GLU A 433 -18.58 -0.73 -12.82
N ASN A 434 -19.46 0.28 -12.75
CA ASN A 434 -20.73 0.18 -12.03
C ASN A 434 -21.85 -0.30 -12.96
N VAL A 435 -23.06 -0.46 -12.41
CA VAL A 435 -24.25 -0.91 -13.17
C VAL A 435 -24.71 0.08 -14.25
N TYR A 436 -24.24 1.33 -14.21
CA TYR A 436 -24.57 2.39 -15.16
C TYR A 436 -23.51 2.54 -16.28
N GLY A 437 -22.45 1.72 -16.26
CA GLY A 437 -21.34 1.82 -17.21
C GLY A 437 -20.32 2.92 -16.86
N ASP A 438 -20.44 3.55 -15.68
CA ASP A 438 -19.42 4.46 -15.20
C ASP A 438 -18.21 3.68 -14.73
N VAL A 439 -17.03 4.26 -14.93
CA VAL A 439 -15.74 3.65 -14.61
C VAL A 439 -15.05 4.34 -13.44
N LYS A 440 -14.25 3.55 -12.73
CA LYS A 440 -13.32 3.99 -11.69
C LYS A 440 -11.98 3.28 -11.94
N LEU A 441 -10.93 4.08 -12.12
CA LEU A 441 -9.59 3.60 -12.46
C LEU A 441 -8.65 3.73 -11.25
N ALA A 442 -7.79 2.74 -11.07
CA ALA A 442 -6.68 2.78 -10.10
C ALA A 442 -5.42 2.18 -10.72
N GLY A 443 -4.37 2.98 -10.89
CA GLY A 443 -3.06 2.58 -11.37
C GLY A 443 -2.00 2.56 -10.27
N GLN A 444 -1.10 1.58 -10.33
CA GLN A 444 0.15 1.56 -9.55
C GLN A 444 1.32 1.25 -10.47
N GLY A 445 2.36 2.08 -10.35
CA GLY A 445 3.65 1.90 -10.98
C GLY A 445 4.75 1.69 -9.97
N GLN A 446 5.55 0.65 -10.17
CA GLN A 446 6.71 0.35 -9.36
C GLN A 446 7.93 0.15 -10.24
N ARG A 447 9.01 0.87 -9.93
CA ARG A 447 10.35 0.66 -10.49
C ARG A 447 11.31 0.33 -9.35
N CYS A 448 12.05 -0.76 -9.50
CA CYS A 448 13.10 -1.17 -8.58
C CYS A 448 14.42 -1.35 -9.34
N TYR A 449 15.49 -0.79 -8.78
CA TYR A 449 16.87 -1.02 -9.22
C TYR A 449 17.71 -1.46 -8.03
N GLN A 450 18.45 -2.55 -8.18
CA GLN A 450 19.38 -3.05 -7.18
C GLN A 450 20.80 -3.17 -7.74
N ASP A 451 21.74 -2.60 -7.02
CA ASP A 451 23.17 -2.80 -7.28
C ASP A 451 23.93 -3.25 -6.02
N GLN A 452 25.20 -3.56 -6.23
CA GLN A 452 26.12 -3.90 -5.17
C GLN A 452 27.48 -3.28 -5.48
N GLU A 453 27.98 -2.48 -4.55
CA GLU A 453 29.31 -1.87 -4.61
C GLU A 453 30.15 -2.40 -3.44
N GLY A 454 31.03 -3.36 -3.71
CA GLY A 454 31.76 -4.06 -2.65
C GLY A 454 30.82 -4.89 -1.75
N GLU A 455 30.81 -4.60 -0.45
CA GLU A 455 29.92 -5.23 0.54
C GLU A 455 28.59 -4.48 0.73
N GLU A 456 28.47 -3.29 0.13
CA GLU A 456 27.28 -2.45 0.21
C GLU A 456 26.25 -2.93 -0.81
N LYS A 457 25.06 -3.30 -0.33
CA LYS A 457 23.91 -3.59 -1.18
C LYS A 457 22.98 -2.39 -1.18
N ARG A 458 22.66 -1.85 -2.34
CA ARG A 458 21.77 -0.71 -2.48
C ARG A 458 20.57 -1.06 -3.33
N GLN A 459 19.42 -0.52 -2.94
CA GLN A 459 18.15 -0.72 -3.60
C GLN A 459 17.45 0.62 -3.71
N PHE A 460 16.98 0.93 -4.90
CA PHE A 460 16.30 2.17 -5.25
C PHE A 460 14.89 1.84 -5.72
N TYR A 461 13.93 2.63 -5.26
CA TYR A 461 12.52 2.40 -5.51
C TYR A 461 11.84 3.70 -5.91
N LEU A 462 11.03 3.62 -6.96
CA LEU A 462 10.04 4.62 -7.33
C LEU A 462 8.68 3.93 -7.31
N ASP A 463 7.76 4.47 -6.52
CA ASP A 463 6.37 4.01 -6.40
C ASP A 463 5.45 5.17 -6.76
N PHE A 464 4.58 4.96 -7.73
CA PHE A 464 3.60 5.92 -8.21
C PHE A 464 2.21 5.32 -8.10
N GLU A 465 1.30 6.09 -7.53
CA GLU A 465 -0.09 5.70 -7.34
C GLU A 465 -1.01 6.75 -7.95
N ALA A 466 -2.05 6.28 -8.65
CA ALA A 466 -3.09 7.12 -9.20
C ALA A 466 -4.45 6.44 -9.00
N ALA A 467 -5.35 6.99 -8.20
CA ALA A 467 -6.65 6.37 -7.95
C ALA A 467 -7.80 7.38 -7.99
N MET A 468 -8.85 7.05 -8.73
CA MET A 468 -10.11 7.82 -8.68
C MET A 468 -10.83 7.54 -7.36
N PRO A 469 -11.39 8.55 -6.66
CA PRO A 469 -12.18 8.33 -5.45
C PRO A 469 -13.63 7.89 -5.78
N THR A 470 -14.18 8.34 -6.92
CA THR A 470 -15.58 8.15 -7.32
C THR A 470 -15.69 7.61 -8.76
N PHE A 471 -16.79 6.92 -9.07
CA PHE A 471 -17.12 6.51 -10.44
C PHE A 471 -17.47 7.73 -11.31
N LYS A 472 -17.13 7.66 -12.61
CA LYS A 472 -17.49 8.66 -13.62
C LYS A 472 -17.76 8.01 -14.97
N ALA A 473 -18.64 8.63 -15.77
CA ALA A 473 -18.83 8.24 -17.15
C ALA A 473 -17.48 8.25 -17.90
N PRO A 474 -17.16 7.24 -18.74
CA PRO A 474 -15.84 7.12 -19.37
C PRO A 474 -15.39 8.40 -20.07
N ASP A 475 -16.26 9.04 -20.85
CA ASP A 475 -16.01 10.27 -21.62
C ASP A 475 -15.80 11.53 -20.75
N GLN A 476 -16.02 11.42 -19.44
CA GLN A 476 -15.81 12.50 -18.46
C GLN A 476 -14.56 12.28 -17.61
N VAL A 477 -13.91 11.12 -17.69
CA VAL A 477 -12.70 10.83 -16.91
C VAL A 477 -11.54 11.70 -17.37
N SER A 478 -10.90 12.38 -16.43
CA SER A 478 -9.73 13.25 -16.63
C SER A 478 -8.66 13.01 -15.56
N MET A 479 -7.43 13.49 -15.78
CA MET A 479 -6.35 13.36 -14.78
C MET A 479 -6.66 14.06 -13.45
N ARG A 480 -7.53 15.08 -13.47
CA ARG A 480 -8.02 15.78 -12.27
C ARG A 480 -8.87 14.89 -11.37
N ASP A 481 -9.40 13.80 -11.88
CA ASP A 481 -10.25 12.89 -11.10
C ASP A 481 -9.45 11.88 -10.27
N PHE A 482 -8.13 11.82 -10.46
CA PHE A 482 -7.25 10.93 -9.71
C PHE A 482 -6.67 11.63 -8.49
N ASN A 483 -6.54 10.91 -7.39
CA ASN A 483 -5.61 11.22 -6.32
C ASN A 483 -4.25 10.62 -6.70
N LEU A 484 -3.19 11.43 -6.66
CA LEU A 484 -1.85 11.04 -7.17
C LEU A 484 -0.84 11.02 -6.03
N ALA A 485 -0.13 9.93 -5.82
CA ALA A 485 0.98 9.88 -4.87
C ALA A 485 2.27 9.42 -5.56
N LEU A 486 3.41 9.94 -5.08
CA LEU A 486 4.72 9.52 -5.54
C LEU A 486 5.62 9.30 -4.32
N THR A 487 6.31 8.17 -4.29
CA THR A 487 7.30 7.84 -3.28
C THR A 487 8.60 7.41 -3.93
N LEU A 488 9.70 8.02 -3.50
CA LEU A 488 11.07 7.62 -3.79
C LEU A 488 11.66 6.98 -2.53
N SER A 489 12.40 5.89 -2.68
CA SER A 489 13.10 5.26 -1.56
C SER A 489 14.47 4.74 -1.97
N HIS A 490 15.44 4.89 -1.08
CA HIS A 490 16.79 4.37 -1.21
C HIS A 490 17.14 3.58 0.05
N SER A 491 17.35 2.28 -0.09
CA SER A 491 17.77 1.39 0.99
C SER A 491 19.19 0.91 0.74
N THR A 492 20.04 1.01 1.76
CA THR A 492 21.42 0.52 1.76
C THR A 492 21.63 -0.40 2.94
N ARG A 493 22.33 -1.52 2.73
CA ARG A 493 22.78 -2.40 3.80
C ARG A 493 24.28 -2.66 3.72
N GLN A 494 24.97 -2.49 4.83
CA GLN A 494 26.41 -2.70 4.94
C GLN A 494 26.76 -3.35 6.28
N ALA A 495 27.81 -4.18 6.28
CA ALA A 495 28.26 -4.88 7.48
C ALA A 495 28.89 -3.92 8.51
N SER A 496 29.60 -2.89 8.05
CA SER A 496 30.22 -1.85 8.88
C SER A 496 30.32 -0.53 8.10
N LEU A 497 30.40 0.60 8.81
CA LEU A 497 30.51 1.93 8.20
C LEU A 497 31.96 2.43 8.19
N SER A 498 32.57 2.50 7.00
CA SER A 498 33.87 3.15 6.81
C SER A 498 33.75 4.68 6.85
N GLU A 499 34.87 5.39 7.01
CA GLU A 499 34.89 6.86 6.98
C GLU A 499 34.42 7.40 5.61
N GLN A 500 34.85 6.75 4.52
CA GLN A 500 34.38 7.09 3.17
C GLN A 500 32.86 6.87 3.02
N ALA A 501 32.35 5.74 3.51
CA ALA A 501 30.91 5.44 3.47
C ALA A 501 30.10 6.44 4.32
N ALA A 502 30.64 6.90 5.45
CA ALA A 502 30.02 7.95 6.25
C ALA A 502 29.95 9.30 5.51
N CYS A 503 30.99 9.67 4.77
CA CYS A 503 30.98 10.86 3.92
C CYS A 503 29.96 10.73 2.76
N GLN A 504 29.87 9.55 2.14
CA GLN A 504 28.89 9.29 1.08
C GLN A 504 27.47 9.33 1.63
N LEU A 505 27.22 8.72 2.78
CA LEU A 505 25.92 8.78 3.45
C LEU A 505 25.52 10.21 3.80
N ALA A 506 26.40 11.02 4.38
CA ALA A 506 26.09 12.42 4.67
C ALA A 506 25.79 13.22 3.39
N ASP A 507 26.46 12.92 2.28
CA ASP A 507 26.16 13.51 0.98
C ASP A 507 24.78 13.09 0.45
N GLU A 508 24.41 11.81 0.59
CA GLU A 508 23.06 11.32 0.27
C GLU A 508 22.01 12.05 1.12
N LEU A 509 22.20 12.14 2.43
CA LEU A 509 21.27 12.81 3.32
C LEU A 509 21.04 14.28 2.89
N ALA A 510 22.08 14.98 2.43
CA ALA A 510 21.94 16.34 1.90
C ALA A 510 21.25 16.40 0.54
N VAL A 511 21.49 15.45 -0.37
CA VAL A 511 20.77 15.37 -1.66
C VAL A 511 19.29 15.04 -1.46
N TRP A 512 18.96 14.24 -0.45
CA TRP A 512 17.59 13.91 -0.07
C TRP A 512 16.95 14.97 0.86
N GLY A 513 17.63 16.10 1.08
CA GLY A 513 17.10 17.24 1.84
C GLY A 513 16.96 17.00 3.33
N LEU A 514 17.50 15.89 3.86
CA LEU A 514 17.42 15.51 5.27
C LEU A 514 18.34 16.35 6.16
N ILE A 515 19.39 16.91 5.57
CA ILE A 515 20.26 17.89 6.23
C ILE A 515 20.59 19.05 5.29
N PRO A 516 20.94 20.24 5.85
CA PRO A 516 21.47 21.33 5.05
C PRO A 516 22.76 20.90 4.32
N PRO A 517 22.96 21.27 3.04
CA PRO A 517 24.17 20.90 2.31
C PRO A 517 25.48 21.42 2.93
N GLY A 518 25.43 22.46 3.77
CA GLY A 518 26.58 22.98 4.51
C GLY A 518 27.03 22.11 5.68
N GLU A 519 26.21 21.16 6.13
CA GLU A 519 26.48 20.33 7.32
C GLU A 519 27.08 18.95 7.00
N VAL A 520 27.26 18.63 5.71
CA VAL A 520 27.69 17.31 5.24
C VAL A 520 28.94 16.80 5.96
N ASP A 521 30.00 17.61 6.06
CA ASP A 521 31.26 17.17 6.67
C ASP A 521 31.14 16.99 8.20
N THR A 522 30.39 17.88 8.87
CA THR A 522 30.13 17.79 10.30
C THR A 522 29.35 16.52 10.62
N LEU A 523 28.28 16.23 9.87
CA LEU A 523 27.47 15.04 10.06
C LEU A 523 28.25 13.76 9.72
N ALA A 524 29.04 13.76 8.64
CA ALA A 524 29.88 12.61 8.28
C ALA A 524 30.79 12.18 9.45
N GLY A 525 31.44 13.15 10.11
CA GLY A 525 32.27 12.90 11.28
C GLY A 525 31.48 12.41 12.50
N GLN A 526 30.21 12.81 12.68
CA GLN A 526 29.34 12.30 13.73
C GLN A 526 28.89 10.85 13.45
N LEU A 527 28.43 10.58 12.23
CA LEU A 527 28.01 9.26 11.77
C LEU A 527 29.15 8.26 11.93
N TYR A 528 30.34 8.57 11.43
CA TYR A 528 31.50 7.68 11.54
C TYR A 528 31.86 7.38 13.01
N ARG A 529 31.97 8.41 13.86
CA ARG A 529 32.34 8.23 15.27
C ARG A 529 31.40 7.30 16.02
N LYS A 530 30.09 7.40 15.75
CA LYS A 530 29.07 6.63 16.45
C LYS A 530 28.83 5.25 15.84
N LEU A 531 28.92 5.10 14.51
CA LEU A 531 28.55 3.87 13.81
C LEU A 531 29.72 2.95 13.45
N LYS A 532 30.98 3.41 13.50
CA LYS A 532 32.16 2.60 13.11
C LYS A 532 32.31 1.27 13.87
N ALA A 533 31.78 1.20 15.09
CA ALA A 533 31.84 0.00 15.93
C ALA A 533 30.56 -0.86 15.84
N GLN A 534 29.56 -0.39 15.09
CA GLN A 534 28.28 -1.06 14.92
C GLN A 534 28.33 -2.02 13.73
N GLN A 535 27.47 -3.03 13.80
CA GLN A 535 27.33 -4.04 12.75
C GLN A 535 25.92 -4.00 12.15
N ASP A 536 25.80 -4.53 10.93
CA ASP A 536 24.54 -4.68 10.20
C ASP A 536 23.76 -3.36 10.10
N ILE A 537 24.42 -2.37 9.52
CA ILE A 537 23.90 -1.01 9.37
C ILE A 537 23.00 -1.00 8.14
N GLN A 538 21.73 -0.67 8.37
CA GLN A 538 20.72 -0.51 7.35
C GLN A 538 20.28 0.95 7.32
N ILE A 539 20.32 1.55 6.14
CA ILE A 539 19.93 2.93 5.91
C ILE A 539 18.75 2.91 4.95
N THR A 540 17.69 3.63 5.27
CA THR A 540 16.53 3.82 4.39
C THR A 540 16.23 5.30 4.30
N LEU A 541 16.31 5.87 3.11
CA LEU A 541 15.88 7.23 2.80
C LEU A 541 14.55 7.13 2.08
N THR A 542 13.58 7.97 2.43
CA THR A 542 12.27 8.00 1.78
C THR A 542 11.86 9.44 1.54
N LEU A 543 11.32 9.71 0.36
CA LEU A 543 10.72 10.97 0.00
C LEU A 543 9.33 10.66 -0.54
N THR A 544 8.30 11.13 0.16
CA THR A 544 6.90 10.92 -0.24
C THR A 544 6.24 12.27 -0.52
N LEU A 545 5.54 12.34 -1.66
CA LEU A 545 4.63 13.41 -2.03
C LEU A 545 3.18 12.94 -1.80
N PRO A 546 2.51 13.46 -0.76
CA PRO A 546 1.08 13.24 -0.54
C PRO A 546 0.23 13.80 -1.69
N CYS A 547 -1.03 13.35 -1.79
CA CYS A 547 -1.92 13.66 -2.92
C CYS A 547 -2.04 15.14 -3.26
N ASP A 548 -2.34 15.96 -2.27
CA ASP A 548 -2.57 17.39 -2.47
C ASP A 548 -1.26 18.09 -2.86
N VAL A 549 -0.16 17.76 -2.19
CA VAL A 549 1.17 18.32 -2.47
C VAL A 549 1.64 17.98 -3.86
N PHE A 550 1.51 16.72 -4.27
CA PHE A 550 1.95 16.30 -5.58
C PHE A 550 1.16 17.06 -6.65
N ARG A 551 -0.16 17.18 -6.46
CA ARG A 551 -1.05 17.92 -7.36
C ARG A 551 -0.65 19.37 -7.52
N ASP A 552 -0.39 20.07 -6.41
CA ASP A 552 0.03 21.47 -6.42
C ASP A 552 1.43 21.65 -7.04
N LEU A 553 2.27 20.61 -6.97
CA LEU A 553 3.63 20.59 -7.50
C LEU A 553 3.73 20.27 -8.99
N LEU A 554 2.75 19.58 -9.57
CA LEU A 554 2.78 19.18 -10.98
C LEU A 554 3.00 20.33 -11.98
N PRO A 555 2.36 21.52 -11.86
CA PRO A 555 2.63 22.64 -12.76
C PRO A 555 4.09 23.09 -12.70
N THR A 556 4.65 23.17 -11.49
CA THR A 556 6.05 23.56 -11.26
C THR A 556 7.01 22.53 -11.85
N LEU A 557 6.70 21.22 -11.75
CA LEU A 557 7.52 20.16 -12.34
C LEU A 557 7.43 20.13 -13.87
N ALA A 558 6.27 20.47 -14.43
CA ALA A 558 6.01 20.49 -15.87
C ALA A 558 6.60 21.71 -16.60
N ASP A 559 6.92 22.80 -15.89
CA ASP A 559 7.47 24.04 -16.48
C ASP A 559 8.86 23.88 -17.12
N ALA A 560 9.56 22.78 -16.82
CA ALA A 560 10.89 22.46 -17.38
C ALA A 560 11.94 23.57 -17.18
N ASN A 561 11.86 24.31 -16.08
CA ASN A 561 12.77 25.42 -15.79
C ASN A 561 14.26 24.99 -15.90
N PRO A 562 15.02 25.51 -16.89
CA PRO A 562 16.38 25.04 -17.15
C PRO A 562 17.34 25.31 -16.00
N ALA A 563 17.13 26.39 -15.23
CA ALA A 563 17.96 26.69 -14.06
C ALA A 563 17.77 25.61 -12.98
N ARG A 564 16.50 25.23 -12.70
CA ARG A 564 16.18 24.21 -11.70
C ARG A 564 16.67 22.82 -12.11
N LEU A 565 16.47 22.44 -13.38
CA LEU A 565 16.94 21.16 -13.93
C LEU A 565 18.47 21.07 -13.88
N SER A 566 19.17 22.10 -14.34
CA SER A 566 20.64 22.12 -14.34
C SER A 566 21.25 22.14 -12.94
N GLU A 567 20.61 22.83 -11.99
CA GLU A 567 20.98 22.81 -10.59
C GLU A 567 20.81 21.42 -9.98
N ALA A 568 19.67 20.78 -10.20
CA ALA A 568 19.42 19.43 -9.70
C ALA A 568 20.38 18.39 -10.29
N LEU A 569 20.67 18.45 -11.60
CA LEU A 569 21.65 17.55 -12.24
C LEU A 569 23.04 17.72 -11.65
N ALA A 570 23.46 18.96 -11.41
CA ALA A 570 24.73 19.25 -10.78
C ALA A 570 24.77 18.72 -9.33
N ALA A 571 23.76 19.04 -8.52
CA ALA A 571 23.62 18.58 -7.15
C ALA A 571 23.61 17.04 -7.03
N ALA A 572 23.07 16.33 -8.02
CA ALA A 572 22.97 14.88 -8.06
C ALA A 572 24.30 14.17 -8.31
N LEU A 573 25.32 14.84 -8.86
CA LEU A 573 26.58 14.16 -9.15
C LEU A 573 27.23 13.61 -7.85
N PRO A 574 27.89 12.44 -7.84
CA PRO A 574 28.36 11.84 -6.59
C PRO A 574 29.46 12.64 -5.87
N ARG A 575 29.55 12.56 -4.54
CA ARG A 575 30.68 13.16 -3.81
C ARG A 575 32.01 12.57 -4.29
N HIS A 576 33.03 13.41 -4.48
CA HIS A 576 34.37 12.99 -4.90
C HIS A 576 35.41 13.42 -3.88
N LEU A 577 35.91 12.47 -3.06
CA LEU A 577 36.82 12.76 -1.94
C LEU A 577 38.13 13.44 -2.35
N GLN A 578 38.62 13.19 -3.58
CA GLN A 578 39.82 13.85 -4.10
C GLN A 578 39.55 15.23 -4.73
N MET A 579 38.31 15.71 -4.78
CA MET A 579 37.94 17.01 -5.35
C MET A 579 37.06 17.82 -4.38
N PRO A 580 37.48 17.97 -3.09
CA PRO A 580 36.61 18.53 -2.05
C PRO A 580 36.12 19.95 -2.38
N ASN A 581 36.94 20.76 -3.05
CA ASN A 581 36.63 22.17 -3.36
C ASN A 581 35.42 22.35 -4.30
N CYS A 582 35.06 21.34 -5.08
CA CYS A 582 33.95 21.43 -6.04
C CYS A 582 32.96 20.24 -5.99
N ARG A 583 33.28 19.18 -5.23
CA ARG A 583 32.51 17.93 -5.16
C ARG A 583 32.21 17.47 -3.72
N ALA A 584 32.44 18.29 -2.70
CA ALA A 584 32.19 17.87 -1.32
C ALA A 584 30.71 17.82 -0.96
N ASN A 585 29.86 18.72 -1.48
CA ASN A 585 28.44 18.79 -1.13
C ASN A 585 27.58 19.28 -2.31
N PRO A 586 26.24 19.13 -2.25
CA PRO A 586 25.34 19.55 -3.32
C PRO A 586 25.52 21.01 -3.76
N LEU A 587 25.66 21.95 -2.83
CA LEU A 587 25.78 23.39 -3.15
C LEU A 587 27.01 23.70 -3.99
N LEU A 588 28.17 23.12 -3.64
CA LEU A 588 29.37 23.27 -4.44
C LEU A 588 29.18 22.67 -5.82
N ARG A 589 28.57 21.48 -5.93
CA ARG A 589 28.33 20.87 -7.24
C ARG A 589 27.45 21.77 -8.12
N SER A 590 26.36 22.30 -7.58
CA SER A 590 25.51 23.27 -8.26
C SER A 590 26.30 24.48 -8.75
N ALA A 591 27.09 25.12 -7.88
CA ALA A 591 27.87 26.31 -8.22
C ALA A 591 28.91 26.08 -9.33
N PHE A 592 29.52 24.90 -9.38
CA PHE A 592 30.60 24.59 -10.32
C PHE A 592 30.11 23.95 -11.63
N TYR A 593 29.02 23.16 -11.61
CA TYR A 593 28.61 22.31 -12.73
C TYR A 593 27.25 22.69 -13.35
N ALA A 594 26.34 23.37 -12.64
CA ALA A 594 25.03 23.74 -13.18
C ALA A 594 25.13 24.57 -14.48
N PRO A 595 26.05 25.53 -14.64
CA PRO A 595 26.17 26.27 -15.89
C PRO A 595 26.49 25.39 -17.11
N ALA A 596 27.26 24.32 -16.91
CA ALA A 596 27.58 23.37 -17.99
C ALA A 596 26.35 22.53 -18.36
N PHE A 597 25.57 22.09 -17.36
CA PHE A 597 24.29 21.40 -17.60
C PHE A 597 23.25 22.31 -18.26
N ALA A 598 23.15 23.58 -17.87
CA ALA A 598 22.22 24.53 -18.49
C ALA A 598 22.50 24.68 -19.99
N HIS A 599 23.79 24.70 -20.37
CA HIS A 599 24.17 24.69 -21.78
C HIS A 599 23.82 23.36 -22.46
N TYR A 600 24.13 22.23 -21.82
CA TYR A 600 23.80 20.89 -22.36
C TYR A 600 22.30 20.71 -22.61
N LEU A 601 21.45 21.19 -21.70
CA LEU A 601 19.98 21.09 -21.82
C LEU A 601 19.41 22.02 -22.90
N SER A 602 20.03 23.18 -23.13
CA SER A 602 19.56 24.18 -24.11
C SER A 602 20.11 23.97 -25.53
N ALA A 603 21.12 23.12 -25.71
CA ALA A 603 21.68 22.80 -27.03
C ALA A 603 20.70 21.94 -27.85
N ASP A 604 20.60 22.20 -29.17
CA ASP A 604 19.77 21.41 -30.08
C ASP A 604 20.26 19.94 -30.14
N GLU A 605 21.58 19.76 -30.28
CA GLU A 605 22.27 18.48 -30.18
C GLU A 605 23.12 18.44 -28.92
N SER A 606 22.72 17.60 -27.96
CA SER A 606 23.38 17.51 -26.66
C SER A 606 24.48 16.45 -26.69
N ASP A 607 25.73 16.91 -26.57
CA ASP A 607 26.92 16.05 -26.59
C ASP A 607 27.60 15.99 -25.21
N ALA A 608 27.95 14.77 -24.79
CA ALA A 608 28.61 14.50 -23.52
C ALA A 608 30.00 15.13 -23.45
N ASP A 609 30.78 15.05 -24.54
CA ASP A 609 32.14 15.59 -24.58
C ASP A 609 32.14 17.12 -24.47
N THR A 610 31.17 17.78 -25.11
CA THR A 610 30.93 19.22 -24.98
C THR A 610 30.59 19.62 -23.55
N LEU A 611 29.68 18.91 -22.87
CA LEU A 611 29.37 19.13 -21.45
C LEU A 611 30.62 19.00 -20.56
N ILE A 612 31.46 17.99 -20.80
CA ILE A 612 32.70 17.76 -20.05
C ILE A 612 33.69 18.91 -20.26
N GLU A 613 33.95 19.33 -21.51
CA GLU A 613 34.89 20.42 -21.78
C GLU A 613 34.40 21.77 -21.24
N LEU A 614 33.09 22.02 -21.22
CA LEU A 614 32.51 23.19 -20.56
C LEU A 614 32.75 23.18 -19.05
N ALA A 615 32.50 22.04 -18.38
CA ALA A 615 32.77 21.88 -16.96
C ALA A 615 34.27 22.04 -16.63
N VAL A 616 35.16 21.43 -17.43
CA VAL A 616 36.62 21.55 -17.30
C VAL A 616 37.08 23.01 -17.49
N THR A 617 36.53 23.70 -18.49
CA THR A 617 36.82 25.12 -18.75
C THR A 617 36.38 25.99 -17.58
N ARG A 618 35.18 25.76 -17.05
CA ARG A 618 34.66 26.48 -15.89
C ARG A 618 35.51 26.27 -14.65
N LEU A 619 35.91 25.03 -14.37
CA LEU A 619 36.81 24.70 -13.26
C LEU A 619 38.15 25.43 -13.39
N ARG A 620 38.73 25.52 -14.59
CA ARG A 620 39.96 26.30 -14.84
C ARG A 620 39.77 27.79 -14.60
N GLN A 621 38.67 28.37 -15.09
CA GLN A 621 38.33 29.79 -14.85
C GLN A 621 38.21 30.10 -13.35
N LEU A 622 37.66 29.17 -12.58
CA LEU A 622 37.54 29.25 -11.12
C LEU A 622 38.81 28.78 -10.38
N ARG A 623 39.93 28.65 -11.09
CA ARG A 623 41.25 28.27 -10.58
C ARG A 623 41.31 26.89 -9.89
N GLN A 624 40.38 26.00 -10.19
CA GLN A 624 40.34 24.61 -9.72
C GLN A 624 41.06 23.67 -10.71
N TYR A 625 42.34 23.93 -10.97
CA TYR A 625 43.11 23.23 -12.02
C TYR A 625 43.23 21.72 -11.79
N GLU A 626 43.42 21.28 -10.55
CA GLU A 626 43.50 19.85 -10.23
C GLU A 626 42.18 19.12 -10.49
N SER A 627 41.06 19.74 -10.10
CA SER A 627 39.72 19.22 -10.36
C SER A 627 39.44 19.13 -11.86
N ALA A 628 39.79 20.18 -12.62
CA ALA A 628 39.68 20.19 -14.08
C ALA A 628 40.51 19.06 -14.73
N HIS A 629 41.72 18.80 -14.22
CA HIS A 629 42.57 17.70 -14.70
C HIS A 629 41.97 16.32 -14.37
N LYS A 630 41.37 16.15 -13.19
CA LYS A 630 40.71 14.90 -12.77
C LYS A 630 39.48 14.59 -13.63
N GLU A 631 38.62 15.57 -13.90
CA GLU A 631 37.45 15.39 -14.79
C GLU A 631 37.87 14.97 -16.21
N ARG A 632 38.91 15.59 -16.75
CA ARG A 632 39.42 15.27 -18.10
C ARG A 632 40.05 13.87 -18.20
N ASN A 633 40.67 13.38 -17.13
CA ASN A 633 41.41 12.11 -17.12
C ASN A 633 40.59 10.90 -16.62
N TRP A 634 39.27 10.95 -16.76
CA TRP A 634 38.36 9.91 -16.29
C TRP A 634 38.63 8.51 -16.84
N ARG A 635 39.13 8.38 -18.08
CA ARG A 635 39.46 7.08 -18.69
C ARG A 635 40.64 6.37 -18.04
N ARG A 636 41.54 7.11 -17.38
CA ARG A 636 42.78 6.59 -16.79
C ARG A 636 42.72 6.46 -15.27
N LYS A 637 41.75 7.11 -14.60
CA LYS A 637 41.62 7.09 -13.15
C LYS A 637 40.20 6.67 -12.74
N PRO A 638 40.04 5.56 -12.01
CA PRO A 638 38.73 5.15 -11.51
C PRO A 638 38.22 6.18 -10.48
N GLY A 639 37.03 6.73 -10.72
CA GLY A 639 36.32 7.65 -9.82
C GLY A 639 35.00 8.14 -10.42
N PRO A 640 34.09 8.73 -9.61
CA PRO A 640 32.79 9.23 -10.07
C PRO A 640 32.91 10.62 -10.72
N THR A 641 33.66 10.69 -11.81
CA THR A 641 33.82 11.91 -12.63
C THR A 641 32.53 12.23 -13.38
N LEU A 642 32.33 13.50 -13.75
CA LEU A 642 31.22 13.94 -14.61
C LEU A 642 31.18 13.11 -15.90
N ALA A 643 32.32 12.96 -16.55
CA ALA A 643 32.41 12.23 -17.80
C ALA A 643 31.91 10.80 -17.67
N ARG A 644 32.31 10.09 -16.61
CA ARG A 644 31.84 8.73 -16.36
C ARG A 644 30.33 8.68 -16.11
N VAL A 645 29.78 9.63 -15.35
CA VAL A 645 28.33 9.71 -15.13
C VAL A 645 27.61 9.86 -16.46
N ILE A 646 27.94 10.86 -17.26
CA ILE A 646 27.21 11.13 -18.51
C ILE A 646 27.34 10.01 -19.53
N HIS A 647 28.50 9.33 -19.62
CA HIS A 647 28.65 8.17 -20.49
C HIS A 647 27.84 6.94 -20.01
N MET A 648 27.47 6.86 -18.73
CA MET A 648 26.54 5.84 -18.23
C MET A 648 25.06 6.21 -18.46
N HIS A 649 24.80 7.46 -18.89
CA HIS A 649 23.46 8.01 -19.14
C HIS A 649 23.42 8.72 -20.51
N PRO A 650 23.61 8.00 -21.62
CA PRO A 650 23.63 8.61 -22.96
C PRO A 650 22.29 9.28 -23.32
N ASP A 651 21.19 8.77 -22.79
CA ASP A 651 19.82 9.24 -23.08
C ASP A 651 19.32 10.29 -22.07
N LEU A 652 20.21 10.84 -21.22
CA LEU A 652 19.85 11.77 -20.13
C LEU A 652 18.87 12.86 -20.55
N LYS A 653 19.11 13.55 -21.68
CA LYS A 653 18.21 14.61 -22.13
C LYS A 653 16.82 14.08 -22.52
N ALA A 654 16.77 12.97 -23.26
CA ALA A 654 15.50 12.35 -23.65
C ALA A 654 14.71 11.88 -22.42
N ASP A 655 15.38 11.32 -21.42
CA ASP A 655 14.76 10.89 -20.16
C ASP A 655 14.19 12.07 -19.36
N LEU A 656 14.85 13.23 -19.39
CA LEU A 656 14.35 14.46 -18.79
C LEU A 656 13.16 15.04 -19.56
N ASP A 657 13.22 15.05 -20.89
CA ASP A 657 12.11 15.49 -21.74
C ASP A 657 10.87 14.61 -21.53
N ASN A 658 11.08 13.29 -21.39
CA ASN A 658 10.03 12.34 -21.01
C ASN A 658 9.47 12.66 -19.62
N LEU A 659 10.32 12.87 -18.61
CA LEU A 659 9.89 13.23 -17.26
C LEU A 659 8.98 14.47 -17.29
N ILE A 660 9.43 15.54 -17.95
CA ILE A 660 8.66 16.79 -18.10
C ILE A 660 7.33 16.53 -18.80
N THR A 661 7.33 15.76 -19.89
CA THR A 661 6.12 15.41 -20.64
C THR A 661 5.14 14.61 -19.76
N GLY A 662 5.65 13.67 -18.95
CA GLY A 662 4.87 12.92 -17.98
C GLY A 662 4.22 13.81 -16.94
N MET A 663 4.99 14.74 -16.35
CA MET A 663 4.46 15.72 -15.38
C MET A 663 3.41 16.63 -16.00
N HIS A 664 3.60 17.05 -17.26
CA HIS A 664 2.62 17.85 -17.97
C HIS A 664 1.30 17.09 -18.21
N LYS A 665 1.38 15.82 -18.64
CA LYS A 665 0.20 14.96 -18.80
C LYS A 665 -0.52 14.72 -17.47
N LEU A 666 0.20 14.51 -16.38
CA LEU A 666 -0.39 14.38 -15.03
C LEU A 666 -1.09 15.67 -14.58
N SER A 667 -0.58 16.84 -14.96
CA SER A 667 -1.16 18.16 -14.67
C SER A 667 -2.38 18.51 -15.54
N GLY A 668 -2.50 17.87 -16.71
CA GLY A 668 -3.40 18.25 -17.79
C GLY A 668 -4.90 18.09 -17.53
N HIS A 669 -5.70 18.59 -18.47
CA HIS A 669 -7.18 18.46 -18.48
C HIS A 669 -7.67 17.48 -19.53
N ASP A 670 -6.75 16.80 -20.20
CA ASP A 670 -7.07 15.88 -21.27
C ASP A 670 -7.97 14.77 -20.73
N LYS A 671 -9.03 14.49 -21.49
CA LYS A 671 -9.93 13.38 -21.18
C LYS A 671 -9.19 12.07 -21.44
N LEU A 672 -9.17 11.19 -20.45
CA LEU A 672 -8.67 9.82 -20.62
C LEU A 672 -9.69 8.92 -21.29
N ASN A 673 -10.96 9.33 -21.36
CA ASN A 673 -12.07 8.52 -21.88
C ASN A 673 -12.21 7.14 -21.19
N GLY A 674 -11.73 7.01 -19.95
CA GLY A 674 -11.73 5.76 -19.20
C GLY A 674 -10.68 4.73 -19.66
N ASP A 675 -9.73 5.12 -20.52
CA ASP A 675 -8.72 4.21 -21.07
C ASP A 675 -7.54 3.96 -20.09
N PRO A 676 -7.34 2.71 -19.61
CA PRO A 676 -6.24 2.37 -18.72
C PRO A 676 -4.85 2.48 -19.38
N ASP A 677 -4.74 2.39 -20.71
CA ASP A 677 -3.46 2.43 -21.41
C ASP A 677 -2.86 3.84 -21.38
N VAL A 678 -3.69 4.88 -21.32
CA VAL A 678 -3.24 6.26 -21.18
C VAL A 678 -2.47 6.46 -19.87
N LEU A 679 -2.98 5.93 -18.76
CA LEU A 679 -2.31 6.04 -17.47
C LEU A 679 -0.98 5.26 -17.45
N THR A 680 -0.95 4.11 -18.13
CA THR A 680 0.26 3.30 -18.34
C THR A 680 1.32 4.05 -19.14
N ALA A 681 0.92 4.68 -20.25
CA ALA A 681 1.80 5.49 -21.08
C ALA A 681 2.35 6.70 -20.31
N ILE A 682 1.54 7.34 -19.44
CA ILE A 682 2.00 8.45 -18.61
C ILE A 682 3.08 7.99 -17.61
N TYR A 683 2.88 6.84 -16.96
CA TYR A 683 3.87 6.31 -16.01
C TYR A 683 5.23 6.02 -16.66
N HIS A 684 5.22 5.40 -17.84
CA HIS A 684 6.44 5.11 -18.59
C HIS A 684 7.20 6.33 -19.11
N LEU A 685 6.63 7.54 -19.00
CA LEU A 685 7.36 8.76 -19.29
C LEU A 685 8.29 9.20 -18.14
N PHE A 686 8.17 8.64 -16.94
CA PHE A 686 9.00 9.07 -15.81
C PHE A 686 9.52 7.94 -14.93
N ASP A 687 9.19 6.68 -15.21
CA ASP A 687 9.66 5.53 -14.42
C ASP A 687 11.18 5.32 -14.50
N ASP A 688 11.83 5.79 -15.56
CA ASP A 688 13.29 5.82 -15.70
C ASP A 688 13.99 6.62 -14.60
N MET A 689 13.28 7.54 -13.93
CA MET A 689 13.83 8.21 -12.74
C MET A 689 14.13 7.23 -11.59
N GLY A 690 13.48 6.06 -11.59
CA GLY A 690 13.74 4.95 -10.67
C GLY A 690 14.78 3.94 -11.15
N ALA A 691 15.33 4.10 -12.35
CA ALA A 691 16.14 3.07 -13.00
C ALA A 691 17.60 3.03 -12.53
N GLN A 692 18.15 4.14 -12.02
CA GLN A 692 19.55 4.23 -11.61
C GLN A 692 19.75 5.23 -10.47
N HIS A 693 20.86 5.07 -9.74
CA HIS A 693 21.19 5.90 -8.59
C HIS A 693 21.28 7.41 -8.92
N PHE A 694 21.91 7.77 -10.06
CA PHE A 694 22.05 9.17 -10.46
C PHE A 694 20.70 9.84 -10.73
N TYR A 695 19.78 9.16 -11.41
CA TYR A 695 18.43 9.66 -11.65
C TYR A 695 17.65 9.82 -10.36
N MET A 696 17.77 8.87 -9.43
CA MET A 696 17.10 8.98 -8.13
C MET A 696 17.60 10.19 -7.33
N ARG A 697 18.92 10.42 -7.33
CA ARG A 697 19.54 11.61 -6.70
C ARG A 697 19.07 12.90 -7.35
N PHE A 698 19.03 12.93 -8.68
CA PHE A 698 18.51 14.06 -9.43
C PHE A 698 17.05 14.33 -9.08
N PHE A 699 16.20 13.31 -9.11
CA PHE A 699 14.77 13.49 -8.94
C PHE A 699 14.44 13.90 -7.51
N ALA A 700 15.08 13.30 -6.51
CA ALA A 700 14.92 13.70 -5.11
C ALA A 700 15.28 15.17 -4.87
N TYR A 701 16.38 15.66 -5.45
CA TYR A 701 16.79 17.07 -5.31
C TYR A 701 15.89 18.01 -6.14
N TYR A 702 15.49 17.61 -7.34
CA TYR A 702 14.60 18.39 -8.20
C TYR A 702 13.22 18.61 -7.54
N LEU A 703 12.69 17.60 -6.87
CA LEU A 703 11.46 17.70 -6.09
C LEU A 703 11.61 18.71 -4.93
N GLN A 704 12.74 18.72 -4.22
CA GLN A 704 12.99 19.68 -3.14
C GLN A 704 13.07 21.13 -3.64
N LEU A 705 13.81 21.37 -4.73
CA LEU A 705 13.89 22.70 -5.34
C LEU A 705 12.51 23.18 -5.78
N SER A 706 11.73 22.29 -6.41
CA SER A 706 10.39 22.63 -6.92
C SER A 706 9.41 22.94 -5.79
N VAL A 707 9.48 22.22 -4.67
CA VAL A 707 8.65 22.51 -3.48
C VAL A 707 9.02 23.84 -2.83
N THR A 708 10.32 24.17 -2.79
CA THR A 708 10.78 25.46 -2.23
C THR A 708 10.21 26.65 -3.00
N GLU A 709 10.04 26.51 -4.31
CA GLU A 709 9.50 27.57 -5.18
C GLU A 709 7.98 27.78 -5.05
N LEU A 710 7.22 26.74 -4.72
CA LEU A 710 5.79 26.85 -4.39
C LEU A 710 5.53 27.70 -3.13
N GLY A 711 6.55 27.92 -2.31
CA GLY A 711 6.47 28.71 -1.08
C GLY A 711 5.88 27.97 0.12
N TYR A 712 5.90 28.66 1.27
CA TYR A 712 5.64 28.12 2.61
C TYR A 712 4.22 27.55 2.85
N GLN A 713 3.29 27.65 1.90
CA GLN A 713 1.93 27.13 2.06
C GLN A 713 1.85 25.59 1.94
N HIS A 714 2.90 24.94 1.44
CA HIS A 714 2.97 23.49 1.24
C HIS A 714 4.18 22.87 1.98
N THR A 715 4.18 22.86 3.32
CA THR A 715 5.20 22.23 4.19
C THR A 715 5.18 20.69 4.19
N ALA A 716 4.84 20.05 3.08
CA ALA A 716 4.42 18.63 3.10
C ALA A 716 5.21 17.70 2.17
N LEU A 717 6.41 18.11 1.70
CA LEU A 717 7.40 17.14 1.24
C LEU A 717 7.93 16.35 2.45
N GLN A 718 7.60 15.07 2.51
CA GLN A 718 8.01 14.22 3.62
C GLN A 718 9.29 13.48 3.25
N ALA A 719 10.43 14.13 3.50
CA ALA A 719 11.73 13.48 3.45
C ALA A 719 12.08 12.91 4.83
N THR A 720 12.32 11.61 4.89
CA THR A 720 12.70 10.89 6.11
C THR A 720 13.92 9.99 5.87
N GLY A 721 14.76 9.87 6.88
CA GLY A 721 15.91 8.97 6.90
C GLY A 721 15.84 8.08 8.12
N LEU A 722 16.04 6.78 7.95
CA LEU A 722 16.12 5.79 9.02
C LEU A 722 17.48 5.11 8.93
N ILE A 723 18.22 5.09 10.03
CA ILE A 723 19.48 4.34 10.17
C ILE A 723 19.29 3.33 11.30
N GLU A 724 19.14 2.05 10.95
CA GLU A 724 19.08 0.94 11.90
C GLU A 724 20.44 0.27 12.01
N PHE A 725 20.85 -0.10 13.23
CA PHE A 725 22.15 -0.74 13.45
C PHE A 725 22.18 -1.56 14.75
N GLY A 726 23.13 -2.49 14.84
CA GLY A 726 23.30 -3.37 16.01
C GLY A 726 22.71 -4.77 15.81
N PRO A 727 22.87 -5.68 16.79
CA PRO A 727 22.45 -7.07 16.68
C PRO A 727 20.93 -7.20 16.58
N SER A 728 20.44 -8.24 15.90
CA SER A 728 19.01 -8.44 15.62
C SER A 728 18.09 -8.46 16.85
N THR A 729 18.64 -8.74 18.04
CA THR A 729 17.91 -8.78 19.31
C THR A 729 17.78 -7.41 20.00
N THR A 730 18.68 -6.47 19.71
CA THR A 730 18.73 -5.12 20.30
C THR A 730 19.23 -4.09 19.28
N ARG A 731 18.52 -3.97 18.16
CA ARG A 731 18.79 -2.92 17.16
C ARG A 731 18.43 -1.54 17.72
N GLN A 732 19.23 -0.54 17.39
CA GLN A 732 18.95 0.89 17.60
C GLN A 732 18.53 1.51 16.27
N ALA A 733 17.78 2.61 16.32
CA ALA A 733 17.30 3.31 15.14
C ALA A 733 17.49 4.83 15.30
N TRP A 734 18.09 5.48 14.31
CA TRP A 734 18.06 6.94 14.21
C TRP A 734 17.10 7.37 13.13
N LEU A 735 16.27 8.35 13.45
CA LEU A 735 15.37 9.00 12.52
C LEU A 735 15.85 10.41 12.21
N LEU A 736 15.85 10.76 10.91
CA LEU A 736 16.13 12.08 10.37
C LEU A 736 14.91 12.57 9.60
N SER A 737 14.74 13.90 9.53
CA SER A 737 13.80 14.49 8.59
C SER A 737 14.27 15.83 8.06
N GLY A 738 13.94 16.04 6.80
CA GLY A 738 14.29 17.23 6.03
C GLY A 738 13.29 18.37 6.13
N VAL A 739 12.23 18.23 6.94
CA VAL A 739 11.24 19.31 7.10
C VAL A 739 11.97 20.53 7.66
N ALA A 740 12.06 21.60 6.87
CA ALA A 740 12.45 22.90 7.39
C ALA A 740 11.44 23.26 8.50
N PRO A 741 11.88 23.46 9.76
CA PRO A 741 10.96 23.84 10.81
C PRO A 741 10.21 25.10 10.37
N MET A 742 8.89 25.05 10.47
CA MET A 742 8.05 26.23 10.35
C MET A 742 8.64 27.32 11.25
N PRO A 743 8.93 28.53 10.73
CA PRO A 743 9.18 29.69 11.58
C PRO A 743 7.83 30.19 12.14
N HIS A 744 7.07 29.31 12.79
CA HIS A 744 5.91 29.68 13.58
C HIS A 744 6.01 28.99 14.95
N SER A 745 6.32 29.85 15.94
CA SER A 745 6.50 29.64 17.37
C SER A 745 7.70 28.81 17.83
N LEU A 746 8.89 29.41 17.77
CA LEU A 746 9.71 29.55 18.97
C LEU A 746 9.53 30.98 19.48
#